data_AF-A0AAQ5YJ70-F1
#
_entry.id   AF-A0AAQ5YJ70-F1
#
_cell.length_a   1.000
_cell.length_b   1.000
_cell.length_c   1.000
_cell.angle_alpha   90.00
_cell.angle_beta   90.00
_cell.angle_gamma   90.00
#
_symmetry.space_group_name_H-M   'P 1'
#
loop_
_entity.id
_entity.type
_entity.pdbx_description
1 polymer ?
#
loop_
_entity_poly.entity_id
_entity_poly.type
_entity_poly.pdbx_seq_one_letter_code
_entity_poly.pdbx_strand_id
1 'polypeptide(L)'
;MVDSQYYLSNDIGISALDCGEAFRLLSPQEKMYAHNLSRAAWYGGLAVLLQTSPESANIFVLLQRIFRKQTPAQLEQVATAAGLSSEEYQAFLVYAAGLYANMGNYKSFGDTKFIPNLPKDKLKALVWASQAFQEQPSEMEALWDSCSGLLYSLEDRQKQLGLGDKGITTYFSGNCCLEDAELAQKFLDSKKLSAYNTRLFKKDNGGKACYEVRLASAVQKDCAVDGECESCCGSFSFEDKEFTVKRGDYGPLMEKVCHYLQEAQTYAANENQRKMLEEYQRSFTLGSVDAHKEGSRYWIKDKGPIVESYIGFIESYRDPFGSRGEFEGFVAVVNKAMSERFAKLVSSAEVLLPELPWPREFEKDTFLKPDFTSLDVLTFAGSGIPAGINIPNYDDIRQSEGFKNVSLGNVLAVAYATQKEKLTFLKEEDKDLFIKWKGPSFEVQVGLHELLGHGSGKLFVQDDQGKFNFDESKVVNPETGEPVSSWYRGSETWDSKFSTIASSYEECRAECVGLYLCLNKQALSIFGHDEQDAEDVVYVNWLSMVRAGLLGLEFYTPESKSWRQAHMQARFVILRVLLEAGEGLVGLEEVTGQDGKPDARITLDRSKIHTVGKNAIHRFLCKLQVFKSTADVDGGRALYDGYSTVSDSGAYNFLRLRETVLLRKEARKMFVQANTRVSGDSVELVEYEGSAAGLICSFTERFQEDAEQLETNLLELNKRDATCWC
;
A
#
# COMPACT_ATOMS: atom_id res chain seq x y z
N MET A 1 -12.17 20.93 20.61
CA MET A 1 -11.46 19.63 20.58
C MET A 1 -11.43 19.18 19.15
N VAL A 2 -10.26 18.78 18.65
CA VAL A 2 -10.11 18.20 17.31
C VAL A 2 -10.80 16.84 17.32
N ASP A 3 -11.47 16.46 16.24
CA ASP A 3 -12.00 15.10 16.10
C ASP A 3 -10.85 14.09 16.16
N SER A 4 -11.00 13.06 17.01
CA SER A 4 -10.07 11.92 17.13
C SER A 4 -9.71 11.25 15.82
N GLN A 5 -10.46 11.48 14.74
CA GLN A 5 -10.13 11.00 13.40
C GLN A 5 -8.85 11.64 12.84
N TYR A 6 -8.60 12.91 13.16
CA TYR A 6 -7.55 13.73 12.54
C TYR A 6 -6.35 13.97 13.45
N TYR A 7 -6.16 13.18 14.50
CA TYR A 7 -4.90 13.13 15.23
C TYR A 7 -4.55 11.69 15.59
N LEU A 8 -3.31 11.48 16.02
CA LEU A 8 -2.81 10.20 16.52
C LEU A 8 -2.80 10.24 18.05
N SER A 9 -3.34 9.20 18.69
CA SER A 9 -3.44 9.16 20.15
C SER A 9 -2.08 9.00 20.81
N ASN A 10 -1.88 9.58 21.99
CA ASN A 10 -0.60 9.53 22.72
C ASN A 10 -0.18 8.10 23.10
N ASP A 11 -1.16 7.20 23.25
CA ASP A 11 -1.02 5.79 23.59
C ASP A 11 -1.07 4.85 22.36
N ILE A 12 -0.91 5.41 21.15
CA ILE A 12 -0.83 4.61 19.91
C ILE A 12 0.24 3.53 20.05
N GLY A 13 -0.10 2.30 19.62
CA GLY A 13 0.85 1.19 19.68
C GLY A 13 2.01 1.41 18.73
N ILE A 14 3.24 1.26 19.21
CA ILE A 14 4.46 1.32 18.40
C ILE A 14 5.25 0.06 18.72
N SER A 15 5.85 -0.55 17.70
CA SER A 15 6.56 -1.81 17.88
C SER A 15 7.77 -1.88 16.96
N ALA A 16 8.89 -2.37 17.46
CA ALA A 16 10.07 -2.60 16.64
C ALA A 16 9.90 -3.88 15.81
N LEU A 17 10.29 -3.85 14.53
CA LEU A 17 10.42 -5.06 13.72
C LEU A 17 11.71 -5.78 14.10
N ASP A 18 11.60 -7.05 14.45
CA ASP A 18 12.76 -7.90 14.72
C ASP A 18 13.28 -8.50 13.41
N CYS A 19 14.55 -8.21 13.10
CA CYS A 19 15.30 -8.82 12.01
C CYS A 19 16.70 -9.27 12.52
N GLY A 20 16.92 -9.30 13.83
CA GLY A 20 18.25 -9.49 14.42
C GLY A 20 18.83 -10.88 14.15
N GLU A 21 18.00 -11.93 14.24
CA GLU A 21 18.43 -13.29 13.90
C GLU A 21 18.66 -13.45 12.39
N ALA A 22 17.71 -13.00 11.57
CA ALA A 22 17.80 -13.12 10.11
C ALA A 22 19.04 -12.37 9.57
N PHE A 23 19.31 -11.16 10.06
CA PHE A 23 20.50 -10.38 9.69
C PHE A 23 21.81 -11.05 10.14
N ARG A 24 21.83 -11.71 11.31
CA ARG A 24 23.03 -12.40 11.80
C ARG A 24 23.45 -13.56 10.91
N LEU A 25 22.49 -14.22 10.26
CA LEU A 25 22.71 -15.35 9.36
C LEU A 25 23.27 -14.95 7.99
N LEU A 26 23.26 -13.65 7.65
CA LEU A 26 23.84 -13.14 6.41
C LEU A 26 25.37 -13.19 6.44
N SER A 27 25.96 -13.60 5.31
CA SER A 27 27.38 -13.45 5.03
C SER A 27 27.78 -11.98 4.90
N PRO A 28 29.08 -11.63 4.99
CA PRO A 28 29.54 -10.25 4.80
C PRO A 28 29.11 -9.64 3.45
N GLN A 29 29.16 -10.41 2.37
CA GLN A 29 28.72 -9.98 1.04
C GLN A 29 27.21 -9.67 1.03
N GLU A 30 26.39 -10.58 1.56
CA GLU A 30 24.94 -10.40 1.62
C GLU A 30 24.53 -9.22 2.50
N LYS A 31 25.26 -8.96 3.59
CA LYS A 31 25.04 -7.79 4.43
C LYS A 31 25.33 -6.49 3.67
N MET A 32 26.39 -6.45 2.87
CA MET A 32 26.72 -5.28 2.06
C MET A 32 25.72 -5.08 0.91
N TYR A 33 25.26 -6.18 0.30
CA TYR A 33 24.16 -6.17 -0.66
C TYR A 33 22.88 -5.59 -0.04
N ALA A 34 22.46 -6.13 1.12
CA ALA A 34 21.28 -5.68 1.85
C ALA A 34 21.39 -4.23 2.33
N HIS A 35 22.58 -3.78 2.74
CA HIS A 35 22.83 -2.39 3.13
C HIS A 35 22.59 -1.43 1.98
N ASN A 36 23.24 -1.65 0.84
CA ASN A 36 23.12 -0.76 -0.32
C ASN A 36 21.70 -0.74 -0.88
N LEU A 37 21.04 -1.90 -0.95
CA LEU A 37 19.62 -1.96 -1.32
C LEU A 37 18.72 -1.21 -0.31
N SER A 38 19.00 -1.32 0.99
CA SER A 38 18.24 -0.60 2.02
C SER A 38 18.42 0.91 1.88
N ARG A 39 19.64 1.37 1.56
CA ARG A 39 19.91 2.78 1.26
C ARG A 39 19.12 3.24 0.04
N ALA A 40 19.16 2.50 -1.07
CA ALA A 40 18.38 2.81 -2.27
C ALA A 40 16.87 2.93 -1.95
N ALA A 41 16.31 1.96 -1.22
CA ALA A 41 14.92 1.99 -0.79
C ALA A 41 14.58 3.24 0.03
N TRP A 42 15.39 3.57 1.05
CA TRP A 42 15.13 4.72 1.92
C TRP A 42 15.22 6.07 1.21
N TYR A 43 16.17 6.27 0.30
CA TYR A 43 16.23 7.50 -0.50
C TYR A 43 15.05 7.62 -1.45
N GLY A 44 14.66 6.52 -2.09
CA GLY A 44 13.50 6.51 -2.98
C GLY A 44 12.19 6.73 -2.21
N GLY A 45 12.06 6.19 -1.00
CA GLY A 45 10.89 6.39 -0.13
C GLY A 45 10.63 7.85 0.22
N LEU A 46 11.64 8.73 0.16
CA LEU A 46 11.44 10.17 0.36
C LEU A 46 10.63 10.83 -0.77
N ALA A 47 10.55 10.21 -1.95
CA ALA A 47 9.67 10.68 -3.02
C ALA A 47 8.19 10.63 -2.58
N VAL A 48 7.82 9.74 -1.65
CA VAL A 48 6.46 9.60 -1.12
C VAL A 48 6.00 10.86 -0.37
N LEU A 49 6.92 11.62 0.23
CA LEU A 49 6.59 12.93 0.81
C LEU A 49 5.99 13.86 -0.26
N LEU A 50 6.55 13.83 -1.47
CA LEU A 50 6.10 14.63 -2.61
C LEU A 50 4.88 14.02 -3.32
N GLN A 51 4.61 12.73 -3.13
CA GLN A 51 3.41 12.02 -3.61
C GLN A 51 2.21 12.12 -2.64
N THR A 52 2.43 12.58 -1.40
CA THR A 52 1.38 12.65 -0.37
C THR A 52 0.68 14.00 -0.29
N SER A 53 1.41 15.09 0.02
CA SER A 53 0.80 16.42 0.19
C SER A 53 1.81 17.55 -0.04
N PRO A 54 1.35 18.76 -0.42
CA PRO A 54 2.24 19.89 -0.67
C PRO A 54 3.12 20.28 0.52
N GLU A 55 2.66 20.02 1.75
CA GLU A 55 3.37 20.37 2.97
C GLU A 55 4.30 19.27 3.51
N SER A 56 4.11 18.00 3.12
CA SER A 56 4.77 16.85 3.77
C SER A 56 6.30 16.95 3.75
N ALA A 57 6.92 17.32 2.63
CA ALA A 57 8.37 17.47 2.52
C ALA A 57 8.91 18.56 3.46
N ASN A 58 8.23 19.70 3.55
CA ASN A 58 8.67 20.81 4.40
C ASN A 58 8.55 20.44 5.89
N ILE A 59 7.50 19.72 6.27
CA ILE A 59 7.32 19.25 7.65
C ILE A 59 8.39 18.21 7.99
N PHE A 60 8.69 17.29 7.09
CA PHE A 60 9.79 16.32 7.27
C PHE A 60 11.12 17.03 7.54
N VAL A 61 11.48 18.02 6.71
CA VAL A 61 12.72 18.78 6.88
C VAL A 61 12.72 19.56 8.19
N LEU A 62 11.59 20.15 8.60
CA LEU A 62 11.47 20.86 9.87
C LEU A 62 11.79 19.93 11.05
N LEU A 63 11.19 18.73 11.06
CA LEU A 63 11.42 17.73 12.10
C LEU A 63 12.85 17.20 12.08
N GLN A 64 13.42 16.92 10.91
CA GLN A 64 14.80 16.48 10.76
C GLN A 64 15.80 17.50 11.33
N ARG A 65 15.63 18.78 11.03
CA ARG A 65 16.48 19.86 11.56
C ARG A 65 16.42 19.95 13.08
N ILE A 66 15.22 19.86 13.66
CA ILE A 66 15.03 19.87 15.13
C ILE A 66 15.71 18.66 15.76
N PHE A 67 15.39 17.44 15.30
CA PHE A 67 15.84 16.21 15.96
C PHE A 67 17.32 15.88 15.70
N ARG A 68 17.94 16.42 14.64
CA ARG A 68 19.39 16.31 14.43
C ARG A 68 20.18 17.13 15.45
N LYS A 69 19.62 18.25 15.92
CA LYS A 69 20.27 19.11 16.92
C LYS A 69 19.98 18.67 18.35
N GLN A 70 18.82 18.05 18.59
CA GLN A 70 18.41 17.60 19.92
C GLN A 70 17.65 16.28 19.85
N THR A 71 18.10 15.28 20.62
CA THR A 71 17.35 14.03 20.76
C THR A 71 15.98 14.26 21.41
N PRO A 72 15.01 13.33 21.29
CA PRO A 72 13.73 13.45 21.97
C PRO A 72 13.85 13.73 23.48
N ALA A 73 14.82 13.15 24.18
CA ALA A 73 15.05 13.41 25.59
C ALA A 73 15.63 14.82 25.86
N GLN A 74 16.52 15.31 24.99
CA GLN A 74 17.07 16.67 25.13
C GLN A 74 16.03 17.74 24.83
N LEU A 75 15.18 17.51 23.83
CA LEU A 75 14.14 18.45 23.42
C LEU A 75 12.98 18.51 24.44
N GLU A 76 12.76 17.46 25.24
CA GLU A 76 11.73 17.46 26.31
C GLU A 76 12.00 18.55 27.37
N GLN A 77 13.27 18.76 27.71
CA GLN A 77 13.66 19.82 28.65
C GLN A 77 13.34 21.21 28.09
N VAL A 78 13.57 21.41 26.79
CA VAL A 78 13.22 22.65 26.08
C VAL A 78 11.71 22.82 25.98
N ALA A 79 10.96 21.75 25.69
CA ALA A 79 9.51 21.77 25.66
C ALA A 79 8.90 22.17 27.02
N THR A 80 9.43 21.61 28.10
CA THR A 80 9.00 21.95 29.47
C THR A 80 9.27 23.42 29.77
N ALA A 81 10.47 23.92 29.42
CA ALA A 81 10.82 25.34 29.59
C ALA A 81 9.96 26.28 28.72
N ALA A 82 9.50 25.80 27.55
CA ALA A 82 8.59 26.51 26.66
C ALA A 82 7.10 26.41 27.06
N GLY A 83 6.79 25.72 28.18
CA GLY A 83 5.43 25.65 28.74
C GLY A 83 4.55 24.54 28.17
N LEU A 84 5.13 23.51 27.55
CA LEU A 84 4.43 22.29 27.17
C LEU A 84 4.37 21.33 28.38
N SER A 85 3.23 20.70 28.55
CA SER A 85 3.09 19.55 29.45
C SER A 85 3.71 18.28 28.83
N SER A 86 3.96 17.27 29.64
CA SER A 86 4.43 15.96 29.17
C SER A 86 3.45 15.32 28.17
N GLU A 87 2.14 15.50 28.34
CA GLU A 87 1.14 15.01 27.40
C GLU A 87 1.20 15.72 26.04
N GLU A 88 1.38 17.05 26.04
CA GLU A 88 1.53 17.83 24.79
C GLU A 88 2.85 17.51 24.08
N TYR A 89 3.93 17.28 24.83
CA TYR A 89 5.20 16.86 24.24
C TYR A 89 5.12 15.45 23.66
N GLN A 90 4.47 14.52 24.36
CA GLN A 90 4.20 13.18 23.83
C GLN A 90 3.34 13.23 22.56
N ALA A 91 2.33 14.11 22.50
CA ALA A 91 1.54 14.33 21.29
C ALA A 91 2.38 14.81 20.11
N PHE A 92 3.37 15.68 20.37
CA PHE A 92 4.34 16.11 19.35
C PHE A 92 5.24 14.96 18.87
N LEU A 93 5.78 14.15 19.80
CA LEU A 93 6.58 12.97 19.43
C LEU A 93 5.78 11.98 18.59
N VAL A 94 4.53 11.70 18.99
CA VAL A 94 3.63 10.82 18.24
C VAL A 94 3.31 11.38 16.86
N TYR A 95 3.09 12.69 16.73
CA TYR A 95 2.91 13.33 15.42
C TYR A 95 4.14 13.15 14.52
N ALA A 96 5.33 13.45 15.04
CA ALA A 96 6.58 13.30 14.29
C ALA A 96 6.83 11.84 13.87
N ALA A 97 6.62 10.90 14.79
CA ALA A 97 6.71 9.48 14.50
C ALA A 97 5.68 9.04 13.44
N GLY A 98 4.45 9.55 13.52
CA GLY A 98 3.40 9.33 12.52
C GLY A 98 3.79 9.82 11.14
N LEU A 99 4.37 11.02 11.03
CA LEU A 99 4.82 11.57 9.76
C LEU A 99 5.92 10.71 9.14
N TYR A 100 6.90 10.27 9.93
CA TYR A 100 7.94 9.37 9.47
C TYR A 100 7.42 7.99 9.07
N ALA A 101 6.47 7.42 9.84
CA ALA A 101 5.90 6.11 9.54
C ALA A 101 5.04 6.09 8.27
N ASN A 102 4.47 7.24 7.87
CA ASN A 102 3.59 7.36 6.70
C ASN A 102 4.27 8.06 5.50
N MET A 103 5.52 8.52 5.64
CA MET A 103 6.17 9.43 4.68
C MET A 103 5.27 10.62 4.29
N GLY A 104 4.57 11.20 5.28
CA GLY A 104 3.67 12.33 5.08
C GLY A 104 2.62 12.50 6.18
N ASN A 105 1.84 13.57 6.10
CA ASN A 105 0.83 13.92 7.10
C ASN A 105 -0.59 13.37 6.81
N TYR A 106 -0.69 12.33 5.99
CA TYR A 106 -1.91 11.56 5.73
C TYR A 106 -1.65 10.10 6.02
N LYS A 107 -2.59 9.43 6.69
CA LYS A 107 -2.47 8.00 7.04
C LYS A 107 -2.44 7.18 5.75
N SER A 108 -1.43 6.36 5.53
CA SER A 108 -1.36 5.43 4.39
C SER A 108 -2.50 4.41 4.39
N PHE A 109 -2.99 4.07 5.59
CA PHE A 109 -4.20 3.29 5.75
C PHE A 109 -5.40 4.20 6.03
N GLY A 110 -6.15 4.51 4.97
CA GLY A 110 -7.40 5.27 5.04
C GLY A 110 -7.34 6.72 4.55
N ASP A 111 -6.18 7.19 4.09
CA ASP A 111 -5.96 8.45 3.37
C ASP A 111 -6.56 9.69 4.04
N THR A 112 -6.65 9.70 5.37
CA THR A 112 -7.09 10.84 6.16
C THR A 112 -5.90 11.62 6.70
N LYS A 113 -6.01 12.95 6.70
CA LYS A 113 -5.02 13.83 7.33
C LYS A 113 -4.90 13.56 8.83
N PHE A 114 -3.71 13.76 9.39
CA PHE A 114 -3.53 13.87 10.83
C PHE A 114 -2.70 15.11 11.17
N ILE A 115 -3.11 15.81 12.23
CA ILE A 115 -2.47 17.02 12.74
C ILE A 115 -1.89 16.76 14.14
N PRO A 116 -0.96 17.59 14.62
CA PRO A 116 -0.45 17.44 15.98
C PRO A 116 -1.57 17.67 17.02
N ASN A 117 -1.65 16.79 18.02
CA ASN A 117 -2.63 16.90 19.10
C ASN A 117 -2.15 17.85 20.23
N LEU A 118 -1.71 19.05 19.86
CA LEU A 118 -1.31 20.12 20.78
C LEU A 118 -1.61 21.50 20.14
N PRO A 119 -1.74 22.58 20.92
CA PRO A 119 -1.99 23.91 20.36
C PRO A 119 -0.87 24.39 19.42
N LYS A 120 -1.24 24.96 18.28
CA LYS A 120 -0.29 25.49 17.27
C LYS A 120 0.72 26.46 17.87
N ASP A 121 0.28 27.38 18.73
CA ASP A 121 1.17 28.38 19.33
C ASP A 121 2.19 27.76 20.29
N LYS A 122 1.83 26.67 20.97
CA LYS A 122 2.77 25.91 21.81
C LYS A 122 3.80 25.16 20.97
N LEU A 123 3.37 24.52 19.87
CA LEU A 123 4.32 23.90 18.95
C LEU A 123 5.27 24.95 18.35
N LYS A 124 4.74 26.13 17.98
CA LYS A 124 5.57 27.26 17.52
C LYS A 124 6.59 27.66 18.59
N ALA A 125 6.17 27.81 19.85
CA ALA A 125 7.06 28.14 20.96
C ALA A 125 8.20 27.11 21.13
N LEU A 126 7.89 25.81 21.02
CA LEU A 126 8.90 24.75 21.03
C LEU A 126 9.88 24.88 19.86
N VAL A 127 9.39 25.12 18.64
CA VAL A 127 10.25 25.31 17.46
C VAL A 127 11.19 26.50 17.67
N TRP A 128 10.70 27.64 18.13
CA TRP A 128 11.53 28.84 18.41
C TRP A 128 12.54 28.60 19.53
N ALA A 129 12.18 27.82 20.55
CA ALA A 129 13.08 27.49 21.65
C ALA A 129 14.12 26.41 21.29
N SER A 130 13.94 25.68 20.19
CA SER A 130 14.86 24.61 19.78
C SER A 130 16.24 25.14 19.37
N GLN A 131 17.27 24.33 19.60
CA GLN A 131 18.65 24.61 19.18
C GLN A 131 18.75 24.84 17.66
N ALA A 132 17.96 24.13 16.86
CA ALA A 132 17.89 24.33 15.41
C ALA A 132 17.48 25.77 15.04
N PHE A 133 16.48 26.33 15.74
CA PHE A 133 16.07 27.72 15.54
C PHE A 133 17.12 28.71 16.06
N GLN A 134 17.74 28.43 17.21
CA GLN A 134 18.79 29.31 17.76
C GLN A 134 20.01 29.41 16.83
N GLU A 135 20.35 28.33 16.11
CA GLU A 135 21.47 28.32 15.15
C GLU A 135 21.10 28.92 13.79
N GLN A 136 19.87 28.70 13.30
CA GLN A 136 19.43 29.12 11.96
C GLN A 136 18.03 29.76 11.98
N PRO A 137 17.84 30.92 12.63
CA PRO A 137 16.52 31.49 12.88
C PRO A 137 15.76 31.82 11.59
N SER A 138 16.41 32.47 10.62
CA SER A 138 15.77 32.87 9.37
C SER A 138 15.30 31.69 8.52
N GLU A 139 16.08 30.60 8.48
CA GLU A 139 15.71 29.42 7.71
C GLU A 139 14.59 28.63 8.40
N MET A 140 14.67 28.47 9.72
CA MET A 140 13.65 27.78 10.49
C MET A 140 12.31 28.53 10.50
N GLU A 141 12.35 29.87 10.55
CA GLU A 141 11.15 30.71 10.40
C GLU A 141 10.52 30.57 9.01
N ALA A 142 11.31 30.69 7.94
CA ALA A 142 10.82 30.49 6.58
C ALA A 142 10.23 29.09 6.36
N LEU A 143 10.87 28.06 6.93
CA LEU A 143 10.40 26.69 6.85
C LEU A 143 9.09 26.49 7.63
N TRP A 144 8.99 27.03 8.85
CA TRP A 144 7.75 27.03 9.63
C TRP A 144 6.62 27.74 8.88
N ASP A 145 6.88 28.92 8.32
CA ASP A 145 5.87 29.69 7.59
C ASP A 145 5.40 28.96 6.33
N SER A 146 6.28 28.22 5.67
CA SER A 146 5.94 27.45 4.47
C SER A 146 4.96 26.28 4.71
N CYS A 147 4.84 25.77 5.94
CA CYS A 147 4.05 24.57 6.22
C CYS A 147 3.07 24.70 7.39
N SER A 148 3.27 25.62 8.33
CA SER A 148 2.50 25.67 9.59
C SER A 148 1.01 25.97 9.40
N GLY A 149 0.64 26.64 8.31
CA GLY A 149 -0.76 26.83 7.91
C GLY A 149 -1.42 25.48 7.64
N LEU A 150 -0.91 24.77 6.64
CA LEU A 150 -1.43 23.46 6.23
C LEU A 150 -1.23 22.39 7.31
N LEU A 151 -0.16 22.45 8.12
CA LEU A 151 0.14 21.48 9.18
C LEU A 151 -1.00 21.30 10.20
N TYR A 152 -1.75 22.37 10.49
CA TYR A 152 -2.92 22.32 11.40
C TYR A 152 -4.27 22.43 10.68
N SER A 153 -4.27 22.62 9.36
CA SER A 153 -5.50 22.90 8.64
C SER A 153 -6.34 21.64 8.44
N LEU A 154 -7.62 21.76 8.78
CA LEU A 154 -8.67 20.74 8.62
C LEU A 154 -9.86 21.32 7.85
N GLU A 155 -9.58 22.17 6.86
CA GLU A 155 -10.60 22.55 5.88
C GLU A 155 -11.07 21.29 5.14
N ASP A 156 -12.33 21.28 4.67
CA ASP A 156 -12.97 20.05 4.21
C ASP A 156 -12.18 19.32 3.11
N ARG A 157 -11.61 20.07 2.17
CA ARG A 157 -10.77 19.52 1.09
C ARG A 157 -9.48 18.87 1.59
N GLN A 158 -8.95 19.28 2.74
CA GLN A 158 -7.68 18.77 3.28
C GLN A 158 -7.88 17.59 4.23
N LYS A 159 -9.11 17.18 4.54
CA LYS A 159 -9.36 16.08 5.48
C LYS A 159 -8.96 14.71 4.93
N GLN A 160 -8.94 14.56 3.60
CA GLN A 160 -8.65 13.30 2.92
C GLN A 160 -7.93 13.51 1.58
N LEU A 161 -7.28 12.45 1.07
CA LEU A 161 -6.79 12.45 -0.29
C LEU A 161 -7.93 12.30 -1.31
N GLY A 162 -7.81 12.93 -2.48
CA GLY A 162 -8.80 12.89 -3.54
C GLY A 162 -8.59 13.91 -4.66
N LEU A 163 -9.32 13.73 -5.77
CA LEU A 163 -9.35 14.65 -6.92
C LEU A 163 -10.43 15.73 -6.76
N GLY A 164 -10.19 16.91 -7.36
CA GLY A 164 -11.12 18.03 -7.34
C GLY A 164 -11.52 18.45 -5.93
N ASP A 165 -12.83 18.59 -5.71
CA ASP A 165 -13.39 19.00 -4.42
C ASP A 165 -13.40 17.87 -3.37
N LYS A 166 -13.11 16.62 -3.77
CA LYS A 166 -13.17 15.46 -2.86
C LYS A 166 -11.98 15.40 -1.91
N GLY A 167 -10.86 16.06 -2.20
CA GLY A 167 -9.66 15.96 -1.40
C GLY A 167 -8.48 16.75 -1.94
N ILE A 168 -7.30 16.44 -1.41
CA ILE A 168 -6.02 16.86 -2.00
C ILE A 168 -5.29 15.67 -2.63
N THR A 169 -4.46 15.94 -3.62
CA THR A 169 -3.54 14.96 -4.17
C THR A 169 -2.37 15.70 -4.79
N THR A 170 -1.19 15.08 -4.78
CA THR A 170 -0.01 15.61 -5.47
C THR A 170 0.41 14.76 -6.66
N TYR A 171 -0.33 13.68 -6.98
CA TYR A 171 -0.26 13.01 -8.28
C TYR A 171 -0.78 13.89 -9.42
N PHE A 172 -1.66 14.83 -9.07
CA PHE A 172 -2.23 15.83 -9.96
C PHE A 172 -2.01 17.24 -9.42
N SER A 173 -2.01 18.25 -10.29
CA SER A 173 -2.18 19.63 -9.85
C SER A 173 -3.58 19.84 -9.26
N GLY A 174 -3.72 20.78 -8.32
CA GLY A 174 -4.94 21.02 -7.54
C GLY A 174 -6.16 21.49 -8.35
N ASN A 175 -5.98 21.83 -9.62
CA ASN A 175 -7.03 22.20 -10.57
C ASN A 175 -7.49 21.03 -11.47
N CYS A 176 -6.98 19.82 -11.25
CA CYS A 176 -7.41 18.61 -11.96
C CYS A 176 -8.67 17.99 -11.34
N CYS A 177 -9.57 17.54 -12.21
CA CYS A 177 -10.76 16.74 -11.87
C CYS A 177 -10.67 15.32 -12.46
N LEU A 178 -11.73 14.52 -12.28
CA LEU A 178 -11.77 13.13 -12.77
C LEU A 178 -11.68 13.06 -14.30
N GLU A 179 -12.33 14.00 -14.98
CA GLU A 179 -12.34 14.12 -16.44
C GLU A 179 -10.93 14.38 -16.99
N ASP A 180 -10.11 15.17 -16.28
CA ASP A 180 -8.72 15.41 -16.65
C ASP A 180 -7.88 14.13 -16.50
N ALA A 181 -8.13 13.34 -15.44
CA ALA A 181 -7.45 12.07 -15.20
C ALA A 181 -7.82 11.01 -16.25
N GLU A 182 -9.09 10.89 -16.60
CA GLU A 182 -9.59 10.00 -17.66
C GLU A 182 -9.00 10.37 -19.03
N LEU A 183 -8.96 11.67 -19.36
CA LEU A 183 -8.37 12.15 -20.61
C LEU A 183 -6.87 11.83 -20.67
N ALA A 184 -6.15 12.07 -19.57
CA ALA A 184 -4.73 11.75 -19.49
C ALA A 184 -4.48 10.24 -19.61
N GLN A 185 -5.34 9.40 -19.03
CA GLN A 185 -5.22 7.94 -19.18
C GLN A 185 -5.41 7.50 -20.64
N LYS A 186 -6.43 8.02 -21.33
CA LYS A 186 -6.62 7.76 -22.77
C LYS A 186 -5.40 8.19 -23.60
N PHE A 187 -4.82 9.35 -23.27
CA PHE A 187 -3.60 9.82 -23.92
C PHE A 187 -2.43 8.86 -23.68
N LEU A 188 -2.18 8.45 -22.43
CA LEU A 188 -1.14 7.51 -22.05
C LEU A 188 -1.29 6.16 -22.78
N ASP A 189 -2.51 5.62 -22.79
CA ASP A 189 -2.83 4.36 -23.46
C ASP A 189 -2.55 4.47 -24.99
N SER A 190 -2.94 5.58 -25.62
CA SER A 190 -2.68 5.86 -27.05
C SER A 190 -1.19 5.94 -27.41
N LYS A 191 -0.36 6.29 -26.43
CA LYS A 191 1.10 6.37 -26.55
C LYS A 191 1.81 5.10 -26.08
N LYS A 192 1.06 4.10 -25.59
CA LYS A 192 1.59 2.90 -24.93
C LYS A 192 2.55 3.26 -23.78
N LEU A 193 2.24 4.35 -23.08
CA LEU A 193 3.05 4.85 -21.97
C LEU A 193 2.38 4.48 -20.65
N SER A 194 3.08 3.75 -19.79
CA SER A 194 2.56 3.39 -18.48
C SER A 194 2.40 4.61 -17.55
N ALA A 195 1.35 4.60 -16.73
CA ALA A 195 1.09 5.66 -15.76
C ALA A 195 1.91 5.52 -14.46
N TYR A 196 2.46 4.34 -14.15
CA TYR A 196 3.04 4.02 -12.83
C TYR A 196 4.05 5.05 -12.32
N ASN A 197 4.97 5.53 -13.15
CA ASN A 197 6.01 6.47 -12.74
C ASN A 197 5.72 7.92 -13.17
N THR A 198 4.44 8.30 -13.30
CA THR A 198 4.03 9.61 -13.83
C THR A 198 3.21 10.45 -12.86
N ARG A 199 3.23 11.78 -13.06
CA ARG A 199 2.28 12.74 -12.50
C ARG A 199 1.67 13.62 -13.61
N LEU A 200 0.51 14.22 -13.34
CA LEU A 200 -0.21 15.07 -14.30
C LEU A 200 -0.38 16.50 -13.79
N PHE A 201 0.09 17.49 -14.55
CA PHE A 201 -0.09 18.90 -14.22
C PHE A 201 -0.89 19.60 -15.31
N LYS A 202 -1.96 20.28 -14.91
CA LYS A 202 -2.82 21.07 -15.79
C LYS A 202 -2.48 22.56 -15.65
N LYS A 203 -2.11 23.17 -16.77
CA LYS A 203 -1.79 24.59 -16.89
C LYS A 203 -2.80 25.27 -17.81
N ASP A 204 -3.09 26.53 -17.53
CA ASP A 204 -3.85 27.39 -18.43
C ASP A 204 -2.89 28.15 -19.34
N ASN A 205 -3.03 27.97 -20.66
CA ASN A 205 -2.31 28.72 -21.67
C ASN A 205 -3.30 29.49 -22.55
N GLY A 206 -3.62 30.72 -22.16
CA GLY A 206 -4.49 31.61 -22.94
C GLY A 206 -5.95 31.12 -23.04
N GLY A 207 -6.48 30.51 -21.98
CA GLY A 207 -7.84 29.97 -21.92
C GLY A 207 -7.96 28.53 -22.44
N LYS A 208 -6.84 27.89 -22.77
CA LYS A 208 -6.77 26.47 -23.17
C LYS A 208 -6.04 25.67 -22.10
N ALA A 209 -6.64 24.57 -21.69
CA ALA A 209 -6.00 23.61 -20.81
C ALA A 209 -4.89 22.87 -21.57
N CYS A 210 -3.66 22.96 -21.05
CA CYS A 210 -2.49 22.20 -21.48
C CYS A 210 -2.07 21.26 -20.35
N TYR A 211 -1.72 20.02 -20.71
CA TYR A 211 -1.38 18.97 -19.76
C TYR A 211 0.11 18.62 -19.86
N GLU A 212 0.77 18.55 -18.71
CA GLU A 212 2.13 18.05 -18.58
C GLU A 212 2.10 16.68 -17.89
N VAL A 213 2.48 15.63 -18.62
CA VAL A 213 2.77 14.30 -18.06
C VAL A 213 4.24 14.29 -17.71
N ARG A 214 4.57 14.16 -16.42
CA ARG A 214 5.95 14.19 -15.93
C ARG A 214 6.38 12.82 -15.43
N LEU A 215 7.45 12.27 -16.01
CA LEU A 215 8.05 10.99 -15.67
C LEU A 215 9.10 11.18 -14.55
N ALA A 216 9.10 10.27 -13.58
CA ALA A 216 10.15 10.20 -12.57
C ALA A 216 11.46 9.68 -13.16
N SER A 217 12.53 10.47 -13.05
CA SER A 217 13.86 10.10 -13.56
C SER A 217 14.98 10.98 -13.00
N ALA A 218 16.19 10.42 -12.90
CA ALA A 218 17.40 11.18 -12.57
C ALA A 218 17.74 12.21 -13.66
N VAL A 219 17.68 11.79 -14.94
CA VAL A 219 17.91 12.69 -16.08
C VAL A 219 16.77 13.70 -16.19
N GLN A 220 17.12 14.98 -16.30
CA GLN A 220 16.16 16.09 -16.46
C GLN A 220 16.05 16.58 -17.92
N LYS A 221 16.86 16.06 -18.84
CA LYS A 221 16.84 16.47 -20.25
C LYS A 221 15.66 15.81 -20.96
N ASP A 222 14.86 16.61 -21.65
CA ASP A 222 13.70 16.16 -22.44
C ASP A 222 14.10 15.61 -23.83
N CYS A 223 15.39 15.43 -24.10
CA CYS A 223 15.93 14.88 -25.36
C CYS A 223 16.47 13.46 -25.17
N ALA A 224 16.63 12.72 -26.29
CA ALA A 224 17.32 11.44 -26.26
C ALA A 224 18.72 11.59 -25.63
N VAL A 225 19.02 10.72 -24.68
CA VAL A 225 20.33 10.59 -24.03
C VAL A 225 21.03 9.31 -24.52
N ASP A 226 22.35 9.26 -24.43
CA ASP A 226 23.14 8.10 -24.90
C ASP A 226 22.60 6.79 -24.29
N GLY A 227 22.18 5.86 -25.15
CA GLY A 227 21.56 4.58 -24.74
C GLY A 227 20.04 4.50 -24.90
N GLU A 228 19.35 5.59 -25.25
CA GLU A 228 17.92 5.62 -25.57
C GLU A 228 17.71 5.59 -27.11
N CYS A 229 16.94 4.61 -27.63
CA CYS A 229 16.70 4.50 -29.07
C CYS A 229 15.74 5.58 -29.61
N GLU A 230 14.73 5.97 -28.82
CA GLU A 230 13.75 7.02 -29.16
C GLU A 230 13.14 7.57 -27.86
N SER A 231 13.05 8.90 -27.71
CA SER A 231 12.52 9.55 -26.49
C SER A 231 11.00 9.67 -26.55
N CYS A 232 10.31 9.26 -25.49
CA CYS A 232 8.86 9.51 -25.34
C CYS A 232 8.52 10.97 -24.98
N CYS A 233 9.51 11.77 -24.56
CA CYS A 233 9.32 13.18 -24.25
C CYS A 233 9.07 14.01 -25.52
N GLY A 234 8.14 14.96 -25.44
CA GLY A 234 7.73 15.75 -26.59
C GLY A 234 6.39 16.45 -26.38
N SER A 235 5.95 17.21 -27.40
CA SER A 235 4.64 17.86 -27.42
C SER A 235 3.70 17.16 -28.39
N PHE A 236 2.45 17.00 -28.00
CA PHE A 236 1.43 16.22 -28.69
C PHE A 236 0.10 16.96 -28.68
N SER A 237 -0.69 16.76 -29.73
CA SER A 237 -2.11 17.12 -29.74
C SER A 237 -2.94 15.85 -29.58
N PHE A 238 -3.88 15.85 -28.64
CA PHE A 238 -4.79 14.73 -28.37
C PHE A 238 -6.17 15.27 -27.99
N GLU A 239 -7.20 14.88 -28.72
CA GLU A 239 -8.59 15.36 -28.53
C GLU A 239 -8.69 16.90 -28.37
N ASP A 240 -8.03 17.65 -29.26
CA ASP A 240 -7.95 19.11 -29.26
C ASP A 240 -7.31 19.75 -28.02
N LYS A 241 -6.58 18.95 -27.22
CA LYS A 241 -5.77 19.39 -26.08
C LYS A 241 -4.29 19.22 -26.36
N GLU A 242 -3.50 20.10 -25.77
CA GLU A 242 -2.04 20.02 -25.83
C GLU A 242 -1.52 19.18 -24.66
N PHE A 243 -0.72 18.17 -24.98
CA PHE A 243 -0.01 17.33 -24.03
C PHE A 243 1.49 17.52 -24.20
N THR A 244 2.22 17.69 -23.12
CA THR A 244 3.68 17.62 -23.11
C THR A 244 4.11 16.50 -22.19
N VAL A 245 4.92 15.58 -22.72
CA VAL A 245 5.60 14.55 -21.93
C VAL A 245 6.99 15.06 -21.59
N LYS A 246 7.31 15.12 -20.29
CA LYS A 246 8.61 15.54 -19.75
C LYS A 246 9.13 14.53 -18.75
N ARG A 247 10.42 14.59 -18.44
CA ARG A 247 11.04 13.75 -17.41
C ARG A 247 11.76 14.60 -16.35
N GLY A 248 12.37 13.96 -15.36
CA GLY A 248 13.13 14.64 -14.30
C GLY A 248 12.35 14.84 -13.01
N ASP A 249 11.22 14.16 -12.82
CA ASP A 249 10.58 14.19 -11.50
C ASP A 249 11.43 13.45 -10.46
N TYR A 250 11.51 14.03 -9.26
CA TYR A 250 12.33 13.52 -8.16
C TYR A 250 13.83 13.33 -8.47
N GLY A 251 14.37 14.03 -9.49
CA GLY A 251 15.71 13.78 -10.04
C GLY A 251 16.83 13.52 -9.03
N PRO A 252 17.10 14.43 -8.06
CA PRO A 252 18.16 14.21 -7.07
C PRO A 252 17.96 12.97 -6.18
N LEU A 253 16.71 12.56 -5.92
CA LEU A 253 16.42 11.32 -5.19
C LEU A 253 16.66 10.11 -6.08
N MET A 254 16.24 10.15 -7.34
CA MET A 254 16.48 9.07 -8.30
C MET A 254 17.98 8.86 -8.56
N GLU A 255 18.79 9.93 -8.56
CA GLU A 255 20.26 9.84 -8.62
C GLU A 255 20.82 9.04 -7.44
N LYS A 256 20.33 9.30 -6.22
CA LYS A 256 20.73 8.55 -5.01
C LYS A 256 20.31 7.09 -5.08
N VAL A 257 19.09 6.82 -5.54
CA VAL A 257 18.61 5.45 -5.77
C VAL A 257 19.55 4.73 -6.75
N CYS A 258 19.82 5.32 -7.92
CA CYS A 258 20.72 4.73 -8.92
C CYS A 258 22.12 4.46 -8.36
N HIS A 259 22.69 5.40 -7.61
CA HIS A 259 24.00 5.23 -6.98
C HIS A 259 24.06 3.99 -6.07
N TYR A 260 23.10 3.84 -5.16
CA TYR A 260 23.10 2.69 -4.24
C TYR A 260 22.73 1.37 -4.92
N LEU A 261 21.92 1.39 -6.00
CA LEU A 261 21.70 0.20 -6.81
C LEU A 261 22.99 -0.22 -7.56
N GLN A 262 23.81 0.74 -7.98
CA GLN A 262 25.12 0.48 -8.57
C GLN A 262 26.09 -0.13 -7.54
N GLU A 263 26.15 0.42 -6.33
CA GLU A 263 26.96 -0.16 -5.24
C GLU A 263 26.49 -1.58 -4.89
N ALA A 264 25.17 -1.80 -4.77
CA ALA A 264 24.59 -3.12 -4.52
C ALA A 264 24.95 -4.13 -5.62
N GLN A 265 25.01 -3.70 -6.88
CA GLN A 265 25.34 -4.57 -8.01
C GLN A 265 26.71 -5.27 -7.83
N THR A 266 27.68 -4.63 -7.17
CA THR A 266 29.01 -5.21 -6.92
C THR A 266 28.99 -6.39 -5.93
N TYR A 267 27.91 -6.52 -5.15
CA TYR A 267 27.72 -7.57 -4.17
C TYR A 267 26.64 -8.59 -4.57
N ALA A 268 26.08 -8.48 -5.77
CA ALA A 268 25.05 -9.38 -6.29
C ALA A 268 25.51 -10.85 -6.23
N ALA A 269 24.63 -11.75 -5.78
CA ALA A 269 24.94 -13.17 -5.61
C ALA A 269 24.98 -13.94 -6.94
N ASN A 270 24.31 -13.42 -7.98
CA ASN A 270 24.23 -14.06 -9.28
C ASN A 270 23.92 -13.05 -10.41
N GLU A 271 23.93 -13.55 -11.64
CA GLU A 271 23.73 -12.74 -12.85
C GLU A 271 22.31 -12.17 -12.98
N ASN A 272 21.28 -12.85 -12.47
CA ASN A 272 19.91 -12.31 -12.49
C ASN A 272 19.82 -11.08 -11.60
N GLN A 273 20.40 -11.13 -10.40
CA GLN A 273 20.48 -9.97 -9.51
C GLN A 273 21.29 -8.82 -10.14
N ARG A 274 22.41 -9.13 -10.80
CA ARG A 274 23.22 -8.12 -11.49
C ARG A 274 22.41 -7.40 -12.58
N LYS A 275 21.69 -8.16 -13.41
CA LYS A 275 20.89 -7.64 -14.53
C LYS A 275 19.61 -6.93 -14.09
N MET A 276 18.91 -7.43 -13.07
CA MET A 276 17.73 -6.73 -12.56
C MET A 276 18.12 -5.34 -12.03
N LEU A 277 19.25 -5.23 -11.32
CA LEU A 277 19.75 -3.96 -10.80
C LEU A 277 20.21 -3.02 -11.92
N GLU A 278 20.78 -3.55 -13.00
CA GLU A 278 21.15 -2.79 -14.20
C GLU A 278 19.92 -2.15 -14.85
N GLU A 279 18.84 -2.93 -15.00
CA GLU A 279 17.60 -2.46 -15.61
C GLU A 279 16.80 -1.53 -14.68
N TYR A 280 16.83 -1.74 -13.36
CA TYR A 280 16.25 -0.79 -12.40
C TYR A 280 17.00 0.55 -12.41
N GLN A 281 18.33 0.53 -12.46
CA GLN A 281 19.12 1.76 -12.64
C GLN A 281 18.74 2.47 -13.93
N ARG A 282 18.62 1.75 -15.05
CA ARG A 282 18.18 2.32 -16.32
C ARG A 282 16.78 2.92 -16.21
N SER A 283 15.85 2.24 -15.54
CA SER A 283 14.49 2.73 -15.29
C SER A 283 14.50 4.06 -14.53
N PHE A 284 15.15 4.13 -13.37
CA PHE A 284 15.22 5.35 -12.56
C PHE A 284 16.07 6.45 -13.20
N THR A 285 17.01 6.09 -14.07
CA THR A 285 17.81 7.09 -14.80
C THR A 285 17.00 7.77 -15.89
N LEU A 286 16.24 7.00 -16.69
CA LEU A 286 15.58 7.47 -17.91
C LEU A 286 14.07 7.72 -17.76
N GLY A 287 13.46 7.19 -16.70
CA GLY A 287 12.00 7.16 -16.52
C GLY A 287 11.31 6.05 -17.31
N SER A 288 12.00 4.94 -17.61
CA SER A 288 11.46 3.87 -18.47
C SER A 288 10.80 2.76 -17.64
N VAL A 289 9.47 2.65 -17.73
CA VAL A 289 8.73 1.51 -17.14
C VAL A 289 9.08 0.21 -17.88
N ASP A 290 9.38 0.24 -19.17
CA ASP A 290 9.81 -0.96 -19.91
C ASP A 290 11.14 -1.52 -19.38
N ALA A 291 12.08 -0.67 -18.99
CA ALA A 291 13.29 -1.11 -18.29
C ALA A 291 12.95 -1.72 -16.91
N HIS A 292 12.00 -1.13 -16.17
CA HIS A 292 11.54 -1.71 -14.90
C HIS A 292 10.90 -3.08 -15.09
N LYS A 293 10.09 -3.24 -16.14
CA LYS A 293 9.52 -4.52 -16.58
C LYS A 293 10.62 -5.53 -16.88
N GLU A 294 11.65 -5.15 -17.63
CA GLU A 294 12.78 -6.04 -17.92
C GLU A 294 13.56 -6.44 -16.66
N GLY A 295 13.82 -5.50 -15.75
CA GLY A 295 14.40 -5.82 -14.45
C GLY A 295 13.53 -6.78 -13.65
N SER A 296 12.21 -6.59 -13.68
CA SER A 296 11.23 -7.46 -13.03
C SER A 296 11.25 -8.89 -13.60
N ARG A 297 11.50 -9.06 -14.91
CA ARG A 297 11.69 -10.38 -15.52
C ARG A 297 12.91 -11.10 -14.97
N TYR A 298 14.03 -10.40 -14.83
CA TYR A 298 15.23 -10.97 -14.21
C TYR A 298 15.00 -11.31 -12.74
N TRP A 299 14.28 -10.45 -12.02
CA TRP A 299 13.91 -10.70 -10.64
C TRP A 299 13.03 -11.94 -10.47
N ILE A 300 12.01 -12.14 -11.32
CA ILE A 300 11.19 -13.37 -11.32
C ILE A 300 12.04 -14.62 -11.54
N LYS A 301 13.08 -14.52 -12.37
CA LYS A 301 14.02 -15.61 -12.69
C LYS A 301 15.02 -15.89 -11.55
N ASP A 302 15.24 -14.93 -10.65
CA ASP A 302 16.04 -15.12 -9.44
C ASP A 302 15.24 -15.85 -8.36
N LYS A 303 15.32 -17.18 -8.34
CA LYS A 303 14.55 -18.04 -7.43
C LYS A 303 15.29 -18.28 -6.12
N GLY A 304 14.59 -18.10 -5.00
CA GLY A 304 15.08 -18.37 -3.64
C GLY A 304 16.35 -17.60 -3.23
N PRO A 305 16.49 -16.29 -3.51
CA PRO A 305 17.64 -15.53 -3.02
C PRO A 305 17.63 -15.45 -1.49
N ILE A 306 18.81 -15.38 -0.84
CA ILE A 306 18.88 -15.23 0.62
C ILE A 306 18.41 -13.83 1.06
N VAL A 307 18.82 -12.81 0.32
CA VAL A 307 18.35 -11.42 0.45
C VAL A 307 17.44 -11.14 -0.74
N GLU A 308 16.14 -11.02 -0.46
CA GLU A 308 15.12 -10.67 -1.44
C GLU A 308 14.86 -9.17 -1.40
N SER A 309 14.57 -8.58 -2.56
CA SER A 309 14.27 -7.15 -2.65
C SER A 309 13.47 -6.80 -3.90
N TYR A 310 12.74 -5.71 -3.82
CA TYR A 310 12.09 -5.08 -4.96
C TYR A 310 12.00 -3.56 -4.72
N ILE A 311 11.96 -2.77 -5.79
CA ILE A 311 11.99 -1.30 -5.69
C ILE A 311 11.37 -0.65 -6.92
N GLY A 312 10.57 0.41 -6.72
CA GLY A 312 10.02 1.22 -7.81
C GLY A 312 8.70 1.91 -7.47
N PHE A 313 7.97 2.30 -8.51
CA PHE A 313 6.62 2.84 -8.40
C PHE A 313 5.63 1.67 -8.59
N ILE A 314 5.25 1.01 -7.50
CA ILE A 314 4.69 -0.35 -7.56
C ILE A 314 3.17 -0.37 -7.40
N GLU A 315 2.67 0.19 -6.30
CA GLU A 315 1.27 0.07 -5.90
C GLU A 315 0.49 1.34 -6.21
N SER A 316 -0.69 1.21 -6.83
CA SER A 316 -1.50 2.34 -7.31
C SER A 316 -2.64 2.75 -6.36
N TYR A 317 -2.67 2.23 -5.13
CA TYR A 317 -3.78 2.42 -4.19
C TYR A 317 -4.10 3.89 -3.86
N ARG A 318 -3.09 4.75 -3.80
CA ARG A 318 -3.21 6.13 -3.30
C ARG A 318 -3.36 7.17 -4.41
N ASP A 319 -3.24 6.77 -5.67
CA ASP A 319 -3.68 7.60 -6.78
C ASP A 319 -5.22 7.65 -6.76
N PRO A 320 -5.87 8.83 -6.63
CA PRO A 320 -7.33 8.90 -6.65
C PRO A 320 -7.97 8.38 -7.95
N PHE A 321 -7.21 8.26 -9.05
CA PHE A 321 -7.65 7.61 -10.28
C PHE A 321 -7.31 6.11 -10.33
N GLY A 322 -6.25 5.68 -9.63
CA GLY A 322 -5.85 4.28 -9.46
C GLY A 322 -4.86 3.74 -10.49
N SER A 323 -4.06 4.57 -11.18
CA SER A 323 -3.10 4.08 -12.20
C SER A 323 -1.63 4.50 -11.99
N ARG A 324 -1.37 5.48 -11.12
CA ARG A 324 0.00 5.93 -10.77
C ARG A 324 0.49 5.22 -9.53
N GLY A 325 1.73 4.73 -9.57
CA GLY A 325 2.36 4.02 -8.46
C GLY A 325 2.90 4.97 -7.40
N GLU A 326 2.69 4.65 -6.14
CA GLU A 326 3.51 5.17 -5.04
C GLU A 326 4.90 4.52 -5.08
N PHE A 327 5.95 5.29 -4.74
CA PHE A 327 7.28 4.70 -4.62
C PHE A 327 7.36 3.81 -3.38
N GLU A 328 7.88 2.60 -3.53
CA GLU A 328 8.26 1.74 -2.43
C GLU A 328 9.54 0.96 -2.75
N GLY A 329 10.22 0.49 -1.70
CA GLY A 329 11.33 -0.43 -1.83
C GLY A 329 11.52 -1.25 -0.57
N PHE A 330 11.74 -2.55 -0.71
CA PHE A 330 11.97 -3.42 0.42
C PHE A 330 13.23 -4.27 0.26
N VAL A 331 13.80 -4.64 1.41
CA VAL A 331 14.87 -5.61 1.57
C VAL A 331 14.47 -6.53 2.70
N ALA A 332 14.44 -7.83 2.43
CA ALA A 332 14.03 -8.82 3.41
C ALA A 332 14.87 -10.09 3.28
N VAL A 333 14.99 -10.81 4.38
CA VAL A 333 15.83 -12.02 4.48
C VAL A 333 14.92 -13.25 4.52
N VAL A 334 15.25 -14.28 3.73
CA VAL A 334 14.43 -15.49 3.68
C VAL A 334 14.42 -16.24 5.01
N ASN A 335 13.21 -16.50 5.52
CA ASN A 335 12.95 -17.44 6.59
C ASN A 335 12.73 -18.84 6.00
N LYS A 336 13.78 -19.69 6.06
CA LYS A 336 13.78 -21.01 5.40
C LYS A 336 12.70 -21.96 5.96
N ALA A 337 12.45 -21.93 7.26
CA ALA A 337 11.48 -22.83 7.90
C ALA A 337 10.05 -22.53 7.43
N MET A 338 9.66 -21.25 7.41
CA MET A 338 8.33 -20.85 6.93
C MET A 338 8.19 -20.98 5.41
N SER A 339 9.25 -20.70 4.65
CA SER A 339 9.25 -20.88 3.18
C SER A 339 9.02 -22.33 2.75
N GLU A 340 9.40 -23.32 3.57
CA GLU A 340 9.10 -24.74 3.27
C GLU A 340 7.58 -25.02 3.20
N ARG A 341 6.78 -24.37 4.06
CA ARG A 341 5.31 -24.53 4.06
C ARG A 341 4.71 -23.93 2.78
N PHE A 342 5.16 -22.75 2.39
CA PHE A 342 4.73 -22.09 1.16
C PHE A 342 5.15 -22.87 -0.10
N ALA A 343 6.33 -23.48 -0.11
CA ALA A 343 6.74 -24.38 -1.20
C ALA A 343 5.80 -25.59 -1.36
N LYS A 344 5.30 -26.16 -0.24
CA LYS A 344 4.27 -27.23 -0.26
C LYS A 344 2.92 -26.73 -0.76
N LEU A 345 2.57 -25.47 -0.50
CA LEU A 345 1.36 -24.86 -1.05
C LEU A 345 1.48 -24.67 -2.57
N VAL A 346 2.61 -24.15 -3.05
CA VAL A 346 2.88 -23.98 -4.49
C VAL A 346 2.83 -25.32 -5.22
N SER A 347 3.38 -26.39 -4.64
CA SER A 347 3.31 -27.72 -5.26
C SER A 347 1.89 -28.30 -5.29
N SER A 348 1.01 -27.85 -4.41
CA SER A 348 -0.40 -28.25 -4.36
C SER A 348 -1.34 -27.36 -5.18
N ALA A 349 -0.85 -26.24 -5.73
CA ALA A 349 -1.67 -25.27 -6.46
C ALA A 349 -2.42 -25.88 -7.65
N GLU A 350 -1.80 -26.82 -8.39
CA GLU A 350 -2.45 -27.53 -9.50
C GLU A 350 -3.67 -28.36 -9.07
N VAL A 351 -3.74 -28.75 -7.79
CA VAL A 351 -4.87 -29.46 -7.19
C VAL A 351 -5.93 -28.49 -6.65
N LEU A 352 -5.49 -27.34 -6.13
CA LEU A 352 -6.37 -26.35 -5.50
C LEU A 352 -7.04 -25.40 -6.49
N LEU A 353 -6.39 -25.03 -7.60
CA LEU A 353 -6.96 -24.14 -8.61
C LEU A 353 -8.26 -24.68 -9.23
N PRO A 354 -8.39 -25.98 -9.59
CA PRO A 354 -9.64 -26.53 -10.11
C PRO A 354 -10.83 -26.48 -9.14
N GLU A 355 -10.60 -26.25 -7.85
CA GLU A 355 -11.69 -26.09 -6.86
C GLU A 355 -12.35 -24.70 -6.93
N LEU A 356 -11.69 -23.72 -7.55
CA LEU A 356 -12.22 -22.36 -7.69
C LEU A 356 -13.49 -22.35 -8.55
N PRO A 357 -14.45 -21.45 -8.26
CA PRO A 357 -15.82 -21.59 -8.74
C PRO A 357 -16.06 -21.09 -10.17
N TRP A 358 -15.02 -21.00 -11.00
CA TRP A 358 -15.13 -20.56 -12.39
C TRP A 358 -14.70 -21.66 -13.38
N PRO A 359 -15.18 -21.62 -14.64
CA PRO A 359 -14.78 -22.58 -15.66
C PRO A 359 -13.27 -22.55 -15.93
N ARG A 360 -12.71 -23.66 -16.41
CA ARG A 360 -11.27 -23.79 -16.72
C ARG A 360 -10.80 -22.74 -17.72
N GLU A 361 -11.67 -22.34 -18.63
CA GLU A 361 -11.42 -21.33 -19.66
C GLU A 361 -11.16 -19.93 -19.09
N PHE A 362 -11.64 -19.65 -17.87
CA PHE A 362 -11.41 -18.40 -17.13
C PHE A 362 -10.15 -18.46 -16.25
N GLU A 363 -9.44 -19.60 -16.25
CA GLU A 363 -8.17 -19.77 -15.58
C GLU A 363 -7.00 -19.66 -16.57
N LYS A 364 -5.81 -19.30 -16.09
CA LYS A 364 -4.60 -19.23 -16.93
C LYS A 364 -4.31 -20.58 -17.59
N ASP A 365 -3.87 -20.53 -18.85
CA ASP A 365 -3.64 -21.75 -19.65
C ASP A 365 -2.62 -22.67 -18.97
N THR A 366 -1.54 -22.09 -18.49
CA THR A 366 -0.50 -22.76 -17.70
C THR A 366 -0.35 -22.04 -16.37
N PHE A 367 -0.45 -22.79 -15.26
CA PHE A 367 -0.09 -22.25 -13.96
C PHE A 367 1.44 -22.21 -13.84
N LEU A 368 2.01 -21.02 -13.95
CA LEU A 368 3.43 -20.80 -13.74
C LEU A 368 3.70 -20.80 -12.24
N LYS A 369 4.29 -21.89 -11.73
CA LYS A 369 4.62 -22.06 -10.30
C LYS A 369 5.45 -20.86 -9.83
N PRO A 370 4.87 -19.96 -9.01
CA PRO A 370 5.59 -18.79 -8.55
C PRO A 370 6.59 -19.19 -7.47
N ASP A 371 7.54 -18.30 -7.20
CA ASP A 371 8.34 -18.41 -5.97
C ASP A 371 7.47 -17.91 -4.82
N PHE A 372 7.33 -18.68 -3.74
CA PHE A 372 6.60 -18.24 -2.55
C PHE A 372 7.49 -18.39 -1.33
N THR A 373 7.94 -17.24 -0.81
CA THR A 373 8.85 -17.15 0.32
C THR A 373 8.22 -16.42 1.50
N SER A 374 8.57 -16.89 2.70
CA SER A 374 8.38 -16.13 3.93
C SER A 374 9.65 -15.35 4.21
N LEU A 375 9.53 -14.05 4.43
CA LEU A 375 10.66 -13.16 4.63
C LEU A 375 10.54 -12.39 5.95
N ASP A 376 11.69 -12.08 6.54
CA ASP A 376 11.79 -11.13 7.64
C ASP A 376 12.31 -9.80 7.09
N VAL A 377 11.48 -8.76 7.19
CA VAL A 377 11.77 -7.42 6.68
C VAL A 377 12.95 -6.81 7.44
N LEU A 378 13.98 -6.40 6.71
CA LEU A 378 15.03 -5.52 7.20
C LEU A 378 14.68 -4.05 6.95
N THR A 379 14.21 -3.76 5.73
CA THR A 379 13.80 -2.43 5.27
C THR A 379 12.53 -2.56 4.45
N PHE A 380 11.56 -1.69 4.72
CA PHE A 380 10.43 -1.40 3.84
C PHE A 380 10.22 0.12 3.85
N ALA A 381 10.71 0.78 2.81
CA ALA A 381 10.61 2.22 2.64
C ALA A 381 9.38 2.55 1.79
N GLY A 382 8.61 3.54 2.23
CA GLY A 382 7.34 3.94 1.61
C GLY A 382 6.36 4.48 2.65
N SER A 383 5.07 4.50 2.33
CA SER A 383 4.02 5.01 3.23
C SER A 383 3.54 3.99 4.27
N GLY A 384 3.85 2.70 4.09
CA GLY A 384 3.39 1.65 5.00
C GLY A 384 4.12 0.34 4.78
N ILE A 385 3.93 -0.60 5.71
CA ILE A 385 4.51 -1.95 5.63
C ILE A 385 3.34 -2.94 5.49
N PRO A 386 3.26 -3.69 4.39
CA PRO A 386 2.23 -4.69 4.18
C PRO A 386 2.54 -5.96 4.98
N ALA A 387 1.57 -6.87 5.00
CA ALA A 387 1.69 -8.19 5.62
C ALA A 387 2.17 -9.27 4.63
N GLY A 388 1.87 -9.08 3.35
CA GLY A 388 2.25 -9.92 2.22
C GLY A 388 2.26 -9.09 0.94
N ILE A 389 2.84 -9.64 -0.12
CA ILE A 389 2.97 -8.97 -1.42
C ILE A 389 2.88 -10.02 -2.53
N ASN A 390 2.19 -9.70 -3.63
CA ASN A 390 2.21 -10.46 -4.87
C ASN A 390 2.60 -9.56 -6.06
N ILE A 391 3.85 -9.69 -6.52
CA ILE A 391 4.47 -8.79 -7.50
C ILE A 391 5.22 -9.56 -8.59
N PRO A 392 5.45 -8.95 -9.78
CA PRO A 392 5.10 -7.57 -10.14
C PRO A 392 3.62 -7.38 -10.49
N ASN A 393 3.18 -6.12 -10.60
CA ASN A 393 1.82 -5.75 -11.01
C ASN A 393 1.62 -5.69 -12.54
N TYR A 394 2.64 -6.08 -13.32
CA TYR A 394 2.56 -6.13 -14.78
C TYR A 394 1.85 -7.39 -15.28
N ASP A 395 0.56 -7.30 -15.61
CA ASP A 395 -0.26 -8.44 -16.02
C ASP A 395 0.32 -9.27 -17.18
N ASP A 396 0.96 -8.62 -18.16
CA ASP A 396 1.60 -9.31 -19.28
C ASP A 396 2.76 -10.22 -18.81
N ILE A 397 3.53 -9.76 -17.82
CA ILE A 397 4.60 -10.55 -17.19
C ILE A 397 4.00 -11.65 -16.29
N ARG A 398 2.98 -11.33 -15.49
CA ARG A 398 2.29 -12.30 -14.61
C ARG A 398 1.70 -13.49 -15.38
N GLN A 399 1.24 -13.25 -16.61
CA GLN A 399 0.67 -14.28 -17.48
C GLN A 399 1.73 -15.06 -18.25
N SER A 400 2.80 -14.41 -18.71
CA SER A 400 3.78 -15.03 -19.62
C SER A 400 5.03 -15.60 -18.93
N GLU A 401 5.47 -15.01 -17.83
CA GLU A 401 6.73 -15.37 -17.13
C GLU A 401 6.52 -15.77 -15.67
N GLY A 402 5.54 -15.17 -14.99
CA GLY A 402 5.16 -15.50 -13.62
C GLY A 402 5.26 -14.31 -12.66
N PHE A 403 5.27 -14.60 -11.37
CA PHE A 403 5.29 -13.62 -10.27
C PHE A 403 5.96 -14.27 -9.04
N LYS A 404 6.24 -13.48 -7.99
CA LYS A 404 6.56 -14.02 -6.66
C LYS A 404 5.51 -13.59 -5.65
N ASN A 405 5.31 -14.46 -4.67
CA ASN A 405 4.48 -14.20 -3.50
C ASN A 405 5.40 -14.12 -2.29
N VAL A 406 5.12 -13.16 -1.42
CA VAL A 406 5.93 -12.88 -0.25
C VAL A 406 5.00 -12.77 0.96
N SER A 407 5.34 -13.48 2.04
CA SER A 407 4.72 -13.29 3.36
C SER A 407 5.74 -12.67 4.31
N LEU A 408 5.40 -11.57 4.98
CA LEU A 408 6.33 -10.82 5.81
C LEU A 408 6.19 -11.22 7.30
N GLY A 409 6.86 -12.31 7.68
CA GLY A 409 6.67 -13.02 8.94
C GLY A 409 6.83 -12.15 10.18
N ASN A 410 7.92 -11.37 10.26
CA ASN A 410 8.16 -10.46 11.38
C ASN A 410 7.15 -9.29 11.48
N VAL A 411 6.54 -8.86 10.36
CA VAL A 411 5.44 -7.89 10.37
C VAL A 411 4.16 -8.51 10.94
N LEU A 412 3.84 -9.74 10.51
CA LEU A 412 2.69 -10.49 11.01
C LEU A 412 2.78 -10.72 12.51
N ALA A 413 3.94 -11.14 13.01
CA ALA A 413 4.18 -11.39 14.43
C ALA A 413 3.81 -10.18 15.32
N VAL A 414 4.11 -8.97 14.85
CA VAL A 414 3.85 -7.72 15.58
C VAL A 414 2.41 -7.21 15.40
N ALA A 415 1.85 -7.35 14.20
CA ALA A 415 0.51 -6.89 13.88
C ALA A 415 -0.58 -7.58 14.72
N TYR A 416 -0.37 -8.84 15.12
CA TYR A 416 -1.39 -9.65 15.81
C TYR A 416 -1.22 -9.79 17.31
N ALA A 417 -0.21 -9.16 17.91
CA ALA A 417 -0.14 -9.03 19.36
C ALA A 417 -1.26 -8.08 19.84
N THR A 418 -2.44 -8.63 20.14
CA THR A 418 -3.62 -7.88 20.57
C THR A 418 -4.05 -8.32 21.96
N GLN A 419 -4.43 -7.35 22.79
CA GLN A 419 -4.92 -7.59 24.13
C GLN A 419 -6.43 -7.89 24.09
N LYS A 420 -6.94 -8.71 25.02
CA LYS A 420 -8.33 -9.18 25.00
C LYS A 420 -9.35 -8.05 25.08
N GLU A 421 -9.06 -7.03 25.87
CA GLU A 421 -9.87 -5.82 26.03
C GLU A 421 -9.99 -4.99 24.75
N LYS A 422 -9.03 -5.12 23.83
CA LYS A 422 -8.97 -4.43 22.54
C LYS A 422 -9.78 -5.11 21.43
N LEU A 423 -10.28 -6.32 21.68
CA LEU A 423 -11.13 -7.06 20.73
C LEU A 423 -12.58 -6.56 20.78
N THR A 424 -12.83 -5.43 20.12
CA THR A 424 -14.17 -4.86 19.94
C THR A 424 -15.09 -5.77 19.12
N PHE A 425 -16.39 -5.67 19.39
CA PHE A 425 -17.49 -6.30 18.64
C PHE A 425 -17.59 -7.82 18.67
N LEU A 426 -16.65 -8.52 19.33
CA LEU A 426 -16.73 -9.97 19.55
C LEU A 426 -17.45 -10.30 20.84
N LYS A 427 -18.10 -11.47 20.88
CA LYS A 427 -18.56 -12.05 22.14
C LYS A 427 -17.38 -12.49 22.99
N GLU A 428 -17.56 -12.47 24.32
CA GLU A 428 -16.52 -12.90 25.26
C GLU A 428 -16.05 -14.35 25.01
N GLU A 429 -16.96 -15.25 24.61
CA GLU A 429 -16.65 -16.65 24.27
C GLU A 429 -15.75 -16.80 23.04
N ASP A 430 -15.79 -15.85 22.10
CA ASP A 430 -14.99 -15.87 20.88
C ASP A 430 -13.60 -15.25 21.08
N LYS A 431 -13.41 -14.38 22.09
CA LYS A 431 -12.18 -13.59 22.23
C LYS A 431 -10.93 -14.44 22.48
N ASP A 432 -11.00 -15.41 23.38
CA ASP A 432 -9.84 -16.26 23.68
C ASP A 432 -9.45 -17.13 22.49
N LEU A 433 -10.46 -17.64 21.78
CA LEU A 433 -10.27 -18.40 20.55
C LEU A 433 -9.65 -17.53 19.45
N PHE A 434 -10.15 -16.30 19.30
CA PHE A 434 -9.65 -15.32 18.34
C PHE A 434 -8.18 -15.00 18.61
N ILE A 435 -7.79 -14.70 19.86
CA ILE A 435 -6.39 -14.41 20.22
C ILE A 435 -5.49 -15.60 19.85
N LYS A 436 -5.90 -16.82 20.20
CA LYS A 436 -5.11 -18.02 19.95
C LYS A 436 -4.89 -18.27 18.45
N TRP A 437 -5.93 -18.12 17.65
CA TRP A 437 -5.91 -18.56 16.25
C TRP A 437 -5.83 -17.43 15.23
N LYS A 438 -5.78 -16.15 15.64
CA LYS A 438 -5.68 -15.01 14.70
C LYS A 438 -4.40 -15.04 13.86
N GLY A 439 -3.27 -15.40 14.46
CA GLY A 439 -2.00 -15.57 13.74
C GLY A 439 -2.09 -16.71 12.71
N PRO A 440 -2.33 -17.95 13.15
CA PRO A 440 -2.46 -19.11 12.25
C PRO A 440 -3.50 -18.96 11.14
N SER A 441 -4.71 -18.46 11.46
CA SER A 441 -5.75 -18.21 10.44
C SER A 441 -5.35 -17.17 9.42
N PHE A 442 -4.55 -16.17 9.82
CA PHE A 442 -4.07 -15.16 8.91
C PHE A 442 -2.93 -15.66 8.03
N GLU A 443 -2.04 -16.53 8.54
CA GLU A 443 -1.03 -17.20 7.71
C GLU A 443 -1.68 -18.00 6.58
N VAL A 444 -2.76 -18.75 6.89
CA VAL A 444 -3.55 -19.47 5.89
C VAL A 444 -4.20 -18.48 4.90
N GLN A 445 -4.85 -17.42 5.41
CA GLN A 445 -5.52 -16.43 4.57
C GLN A 445 -4.54 -15.74 3.61
N VAL A 446 -3.40 -15.23 4.10
CA VAL A 446 -2.36 -14.59 3.26
C VAL A 446 -1.80 -15.57 2.25
N GLY A 447 -1.47 -16.79 2.68
CA GLY A 447 -0.96 -17.81 1.79
C GLY A 447 -1.88 -18.08 0.60
N LEU A 448 -3.17 -18.21 0.86
CA LEU A 448 -4.17 -18.44 -0.17
C LEU A 448 -4.49 -17.17 -0.97
N HIS A 449 -4.56 -16.01 -0.33
CA HIS A 449 -4.84 -14.70 -0.93
C HIS A 449 -3.76 -14.31 -1.95
N GLU A 450 -2.49 -14.37 -1.57
CA GLU A 450 -1.38 -14.00 -2.45
C GLU A 450 -1.26 -15.04 -3.59
N LEU A 451 -1.12 -16.33 -3.26
CA LEU A 451 -0.80 -17.35 -4.25
C LEU A 451 -1.98 -17.70 -5.16
N LEU A 452 -3.14 -17.98 -4.58
CA LEU A 452 -4.29 -18.53 -5.29
C LEU A 452 -5.39 -17.49 -5.51
N GLY A 453 -5.40 -16.40 -4.74
CA GLY A 453 -6.17 -15.20 -5.03
C GLY A 453 -5.55 -14.48 -6.22
N HIS A 454 -4.60 -13.57 -5.99
CA HIS A 454 -3.98 -12.76 -7.05
C HIS A 454 -3.27 -13.56 -8.14
N GLY A 455 -2.80 -14.77 -7.83
CA GLY A 455 -2.14 -15.63 -8.80
C GLY A 455 -3.06 -16.35 -9.79
N SER A 456 -4.37 -16.40 -9.53
CA SER A 456 -5.37 -17.10 -10.35
C SER A 456 -6.16 -16.17 -11.27
N GLY A 457 -6.87 -16.77 -12.24
CA GLY A 457 -7.75 -16.08 -13.17
C GLY A 457 -7.03 -15.54 -14.39
N LYS A 458 -7.71 -15.57 -15.54
CA LYS A 458 -7.21 -15.14 -16.85
C LYS A 458 -7.92 -13.88 -17.30
N LEU A 459 -7.18 -12.92 -17.85
CA LEU A 459 -7.75 -11.79 -18.58
C LEU A 459 -7.90 -12.16 -20.05
N PHE A 460 -9.06 -11.89 -20.65
CA PHE A 460 -9.26 -12.09 -22.08
C PHE A 460 -8.77 -10.86 -22.84
N VAL A 461 -7.79 -11.06 -23.71
CA VAL A 461 -7.08 -9.98 -24.40
C VAL A 461 -7.11 -10.22 -25.91
N GLN A 462 -7.36 -9.15 -26.66
CA GLN A 462 -7.15 -9.06 -28.10
C GLN A 462 -5.95 -8.16 -28.38
N ASP A 463 -4.93 -8.69 -29.05
CA ASP A 463 -3.76 -7.91 -29.44
C ASP A 463 -4.05 -6.96 -30.63
N ASP A 464 -3.08 -6.10 -30.94
CA ASP A 464 -3.18 -5.12 -32.04
C ASP A 464 -3.34 -5.78 -33.43
N GLN A 465 -3.06 -7.08 -33.56
CA GLN A 465 -3.23 -7.85 -34.79
C GLN A 465 -4.59 -8.55 -34.86
N GLY A 466 -5.45 -8.33 -33.86
CA GLY A 466 -6.78 -8.93 -33.74
C GLY A 466 -6.78 -10.35 -33.21
N LYS A 467 -5.64 -10.89 -32.75
CA LYS A 467 -5.53 -12.25 -32.22
C LYS A 467 -5.92 -12.26 -30.74
N PHE A 468 -6.75 -13.24 -30.39
CA PHE A 468 -7.18 -13.49 -29.01
C PHE A 468 -6.22 -14.40 -28.27
N ASN A 469 -6.07 -14.18 -26.97
CA ASN A 469 -5.40 -15.12 -26.07
C ASN A 469 -6.34 -16.24 -25.56
N PHE A 470 -7.57 -16.33 -26.07
CA PHE A 470 -8.59 -17.34 -25.73
C PHE A 470 -9.35 -17.78 -26.99
N ASP A 471 -10.10 -18.88 -26.90
CA ASP A 471 -10.88 -19.43 -28.02
C ASP A 471 -12.30 -18.85 -28.02
N GLU A 472 -12.52 -17.77 -28.76
CA GLU A 472 -13.82 -17.07 -28.86
C GLU A 472 -14.98 -17.98 -29.28
N SER A 473 -14.70 -19.10 -29.96
CA SER A 473 -15.71 -20.04 -30.41
C SER A 473 -16.16 -21.04 -29.33
N LYS A 474 -15.40 -21.17 -28.25
CA LYS A 474 -15.62 -22.16 -27.19
C LYS A 474 -15.91 -21.54 -25.83
N VAL A 475 -15.37 -20.37 -25.53
CA VAL A 475 -15.52 -19.78 -24.20
C VAL A 475 -16.92 -19.20 -24.04
N VAL A 476 -17.69 -19.80 -23.13
CA VAL A 476 -19.05 -19.39 -22.76
C VAL A 476 -19.00 -18.66 -21.43
N ASN A 477 -19.68 -17.53 -21.33
CA ASN A 477 -19.88 -16.82 -20.08
C ASN A 477 -20.86 -17.61 -19.19
N PRO A 478 -20.44 -18.09 -18.00
CA PRO A 478 -21.29 -18.93 -17.15
C PRO A 478 -22.48 -18.19 -16.53
N GLU A 479 -22.46 -16.85 -16.49
CA GLU A 479 -23.56 -16.04 -15.97
C GLU A 479 -24.69 -15.87 -16.99
N THR A 480 -24.35 -15.80 -18.28
CA THR A 480 -25.33 -15.55 -19.36
C THR A 480 -25.65 -16.78 -20.19
N GLY A 481 -24.76 -17.78 -20.22
CA GLY A 481 -24.84 -18.93 -21.12
C GLY A 481 -24.46 -18.62 -22.58
N GLU A 482 -24.01 -17.39 -22.86
CA GLU A 482 -23.67 -16.91 -24.21
C GLU A 482 -22.14 -16.86 -24.42
N PRO A 483 -21.65 -16.85 -25.68
CA PRO A 483 -20.24 -16.60 -25.97
C PRO A 483 -19.75 -15.27 -25.38
N VAL A 484 -18.48 -15.23 -24.99
CA VAL A 484 -17.84 -13.99 -24.50
C VAL A 484 -17.87 -12.91 -25.59
N SER A 485 -18.34 -11.71 -25.23
CA SER A 485 -18.52 -10.58 -26.17
C SER A 485 -17.70 -9.34 -25.81
N SER A 486 -16.93 -9.38 -24.72
CA SER A 486 -16.08 -8.27 -24.26
C SER A 486 -14.72 -8.78 -23.74
N TRP A 487 -13.68 -7.95 -23.90
CA TRP A 487 -12.27 -8.26 -23.61
C TRP A 487 -11.42 -6.97 -23.56
N TYR A 488 -10.20 -7.09 -23.05
CA TYR A 488 -9.17 -6.06 -23.07
C TYR A 488 -8.56 -5.92 -24.47
N ARG A 489 -8.18 -4.70 -24.88
CA ARG A 489 -7.61 -4.40 -26.20
C ARG A 489 -6.30 -3.61 -26.07
N GLY A 490 -5.35 -3.89 -26.95
CA GLY A 490 -4.13 -3.09 -27.07
C GLY A 490 -3.34 -2.99 -25.77
N SER A 491 -3.17 -1.78 -25.24
CA SER A 491 -2.44 -1.48 -24.00
C SER A 491 -3.33 -1.39 -22.75
N GLU A 492 -4.62 -1.70 -22.86
CA GLU A 492 -5.55 -1.65 -21.74
C GLU A 492 -5.14 -2.65 -20.63
N THR A 493 -5.17 -2.20 -19.38
CA THR A 493 -4.82 -3.01 -18.20
C THR A 493 -6.03 -3.15 -17.28
N TRP A 494 -5.91 -4.01 -16.26
CA TRP A 494 -6.88 -4.07 -15.16
C TRP A 494 -7.15 -2.67 -14.58
N ASP A 495 -6.07 -1.97 -14.21
CA ASP A 495 -6.12 -0.64 -13.60
C ASP A 495 -6.71 0.41 -14.54
N SER A 496 -6.35 0.43 -15.82
CA SER A 496 -6.88 1.44 -16.75
C SER A 496 -8.38 1.23 -17.04
N LYS A 497 -8.86 -0.01 -16.96
CA LYS A 497 -10.28 -0.35 -17.20
C LYS A 497 -11.18 -0.15 -16.00
N PHE A 498 -10.80 -0.70 -14.86
CA PHE A 498 -11.62 -0.68 -13.65
C PHE A 498 -11.34 0.55 -12.77
N SER A 499 -10.23 1.25 -13.01
CA SER A 499 -9.84 2.54 -12.41
C SER A 499 -10.12 2.61 -10.90
N THR A 500 -11.07 3.42 -10.49
CA THR A 500 -11.40 3.72 -9.09
C THR A 500 -11.83 2.51 -8.25
N ILE A 501 -12.27 1.41 -8.87
CA ILE A 501 -12.62 0.18 -8.14
C ILE A 501 -11.63 -0.95 -8.37
N ALA A 502 -10.63 -0.78 -9.25
CA ALA A 502 -9.71 -1.84 -9.67
C ALA A 502 -9.05 -2.52 -8.47
N SER A 503 -8.41 -1.74 -7.59
CA SER A 503 -7.74 -2.30 -6.42
C SER A 503 -8.72 -2.99 -5.47
N SER A 504 -9.80 -2.32 -5.06
CA SER A 504 -10.73 -2.87 -4.07
C SER A 504 -11.46 -4.12 -4.57
N TYR A 505 -11.82 -4.14 -5.85
CA TYR A 505 -12.45 -5.29 -6.47
C TYR A 505 -11.51 -6.50 -6.49
N GLU A 506 -10.25 -6.30 -6.89
CA GLU A 506 -9.25 -7.38 -6.93
C GLU A 506 -8.92 -7.92 -5.53
N GLU A 507 -8.77 -7.03 -4.54
CA GLU A 507 -8.61 -7.40 -3.13
C GLU A 507 -9.79 -8.25 -2.63
N CYS A 508 -11.02 -7.86 -2.99
CA CYS A 508 -12.21 -8.63 -2.62
C CYS A 508 -12.21 -10.02 -3.23
N ARG A 509 -11.78 -10.15 -4.49
CA ARG A 509 -11.65 -11.44 -5.16
C ARG A 509 -10.61 -12.31 -4.46
N ALA A 510 -9.42 -11.78 -4.16
CA ALA A 510 -8.35 -12.52 -3.50
C ALA A 510 -8.72 -12.93 -2.06
N GLU A 511 -9.34 -12.04 -1.27
CA GLU A 511 -9.86 -12.35 0.07
C GLU A 511 -10.95 -13.45 0.01
N CYS A 512 -11.85 -13.42 -0.99
CA CYS A 512 -12.85 -14.47 -1.21
C CYS A 512 -12.23 -15.82 -1.55
N VAL A 513 -11.16 -15.85 -2.36
CA VAL A 513 -10.41 -17.09 -2.64
C VAL A 513 -9.83 -17.66 -1.33
N GLY A 514 -9.22 -16.81 -0.50
CA GLY A 514 -8.69 -17.24 0.80
C GLY A 514 -9.77 -17.87 1.70
N LEU A 515 -10.93 -17.22 1.83
CA LEU A 515 -12.06 -17.75 2.60
C LEU A 515 -12.59 -19.06 2.03
N TYR A 516 -12.69 -19.16 0.70
CA TYR A 516 -13.25 -20.32 0.02
C TYR A 516 -12.32 -21.53 0.13
N LEU A 517 -11.03 -21.35 -0.14
CA LEU A 517 -10.03 -22.42 -0.12
C LEU A 517 -9.56 -22.79 1.28
N CYS A 518 -9.69 -21.92 2.29
CA CYS A 518 -9.38 -22.31 3.67
C CYS A 518 -10.30 -23.43 4.20
N LEU A 519 -11.44 -23.69 3.54
CA LEU A 519 -12.31 -24.83 3.85
C LEU A 519 -11.76 -26.17 3.34
N ASN A 520 -10.69 -26.16 2.52
CA ASN A 520 -10.08 -27.36 1.98
C ASN A 520 -9.11 -27.97 3.01
N LYS A 521 -9.35 -29.23 3.38
CA LYS A 521 -8.55 -29.95 4.38
C LYS A 521 -7.07 -30.08 4.00
N GLN A 522 -6.77 -30.27 2.72
CA GLN A 522 -5.39 -30.34 2.23
C GLN A 522 -4.70 -28.99 2.37
N ALA A 523 -5.40 -27.89 2.08
CA ALA A 523 -4.86 -26.55 2.29
C ALA A 523 -4.49 -26.32 3.76
N LEU A 524 -5.38 -26.62 4.71
CA LEU A 524 -5.10 -26.48 6.16
C LEU A 524 -3.94 -27.37 6.62
N SER A 525 -3.88 -28.62 6.15
CA SER A 525 -2.83 -29.57 6.51
C SER A 525 -1.44 -29.12 6.03
N ILE A 526 -1.35 -28.42 4.88
CA ILE A 526 -0.10 -27.80 4.41
C ILE A 526 0.45 -26.78 5.41
N PHE A 527 -0.43 -26.04 6.09
CA PHE A 527 -0.07 -25.10 7.16
C PHE A 527 0.11 -25.78 8.52
N GLY A 528 -0.06 -27.11 8.61
CA GLY A 528 0.12 -27.88 9.83
C GLY A 528 -1.09 -27.83 10.76
N HIS A 529 -2.30 -27.64 10.21
CA HIS A 529 -3.55 -27.65 10.96
C HIS A 529 -4.40 -28.83 10.54
N ASP A 530 -4.70 -29.72 11.49
CA ASP A 530 -5.56 -30.89 11.29
C ASP A 530 -6.65 -30.94 12.38
N GLU A 531 -7.67 -31.77 12.17
CA GLU A 531 -8.74 -32.05 13.14
C GLU A 531 -9.41 -30.78 13.73
N GLN A 532 -9.49 -30.68 15.06
CA GLN A 532 -10.17 -29.57 15.74
C GLN A 532 -9.46 -28.23 15.54
N ASP A 533 -8.13 -28.23 15.45
CA ASP A 533 -7.35 -27.02 15.22
C ASP A 533 -7.66 -26.43 13.84
N ALA A 534 -7.81 -27.28 12.82
CA ALA A 534 -8.24 -26.88 11.48
C ALA A 534 -9.63 -26.20 11.50
N GLU A 535 -10.59 -26.77 12.22
CA GLU A 535 -11.94 -26.20 12.36
C GLU A 535 -11.93 -24.83 13.07
N ASP A 536 -11.09 -24.66 14.08
CA ASP A 536 -10.94 -23.39 14.80
C ASP A 536 -10.24 -22.31 13.97
N VAL A 537 -9.22 -22.70 13.19
CA VAL A 537 -8.55 -21.83 12.23
C VAL A 537 -9.54 -21.33 11.19
N VAL A 538 -10.38 -22.21 10.63
CA VAL A 538 -11.45 -21.82 9.69
C VAL A 538 -12.43 -20.85 10.34
N TYR A 539 -12.95 -21.19 11.52
CA TYR A 539 -13.92 -20.34 12.21
C TYR A 539 -13.35 -18.95 12.50
N VAL A 540 -12.14 -18.85 13.03
CA VAL A 540 -11.51 -17.57 13.34
C VAL A 540 -11.17 -16.79 12.07
N ASN A 541 -10.80 -17.45 10.97
CA ASN A 541 -10.60 -16.76 9.69
C ASN A 541 -11.88 -16.07 9.21
N TRP A 542 -12.99 -16.81 9.18
CA TRP A 542 -14.29 -16.26 8.78
C TRP A 542 -14.83 -15.21 9.76
N LEU A 543 -14.65 -15.43 11.07
CA LEU A 543 -15.04 -14.46 12.10
C LEU A 543 -14.23 -13.16 11.99
N SER A 544 -12.93 -13.28 11.72
CA SER A 544 -12.04 -12.14 11.47
C SER A 544 -12.50 -11.36 10.24
N MET A 545 -12.91 -12.03 9.16
CA MET A 545 -13.41 -11.38 7.95
C MET A 545 -14.67 -10.55 8.21
N VAL A 546 -15.70 -11.16 8.83
CA VAL A 546 -16.97 -10.44 9.09
C VAL A 546 -16.75 -9.28 10.06
N ARG A 547 -15.92 -9.47 11.10
CA ARG A 547 -15.53 -8.41 12.03
C ARG A 547 -14.80 -7.28 11.30
N ALA A 548 -13.85 -7.62 10.43
CA ALA A 548 -13.11 -6.63 9.66
C ALA A 548 -14.00 -5.87 8.68
N GLY A 549 -15.03 -6.50 8.12
CA GLY A 549 -16.04 -5.81 7.31
C GLY A 549 -16.81 -4.74 8.09
N LEU A 550 -17.17 -5.01 9.35
CA LEU A 550 -17.80 -4.01 10.22
C LEU A 550 -16.84 -2.87 10.55
N LEU A 551 -15.61 -3.22 10.97
CA LEU A 551 -14.55 -2.24 11.24
C LEU A 551 -14.21 -1.38 10.01
N GLY A 552 -14.40 -1.93 8.81
CA GLY A 552 -14.19 -1.24 7.55
C GLY A 552 -14.95 0.07 7.43
N LEU A 553 -16.10 0.21 8.09
CA LEU A 553 -16.92 1.43 8.08
C LEU A 553 -16.15 2.69 8.53
N GLU A 554 -15.10 2.55 9.35
CA GLU A 554 -14.18 3.66 9.68
C GLU A 554 -13.64 4.34 8.42
N PHE A 555 -13.39 3.56 7.37
CA PHE A 555 -12.75 3.96 6.12
C PHE A 555 -13.73 4.44 5.06
N TYR A 556 -15.02 4.53 5.38
CA TYR A 556 -16.03 5.15 4.54
C TYR A 556 -16.20 6.64 4.89
N THR A 557 -16.34 7.50 3.89
CA THR A 557 -16.68 8.93 4.03
C THR A 557 -18.14 9.14 3.58
N PRO A 558 -19.11 9.36 4.48
CA PRO A 558 -20.51 9.58 4.12
C PRO A 558 -20.73 10.79 3.21
N GLU A 559 -19.97 11.87 3.43
CA GLU A 559 -20.13 13.15 2.73
C GLU A 559 -19.79 13.02 1.25
N SER A 560 -18.69 12.32 0.92
CA SER A 560 -18.25 12.05 -0.45
C SER A 560 -18.73 10.71 -1.01
N LYS A 561 -19.45 9.93 -0.21
CA LYS A 561 -19.88 8.55 -0.49
C LYS A 561 -18.77 7.65 -1.03
N SER A 562 -17.56 7.82 -0.50
CA SER A 562 -16.36 7.15 -1.00
C SER A 562 -15.68 6.31 0.07
N TRP A 563 -15.12 5.19 -0.36
CA TRP A 563 -14.22 4.39 0.45
C TRP A 563 -12.79 4.90 0.30
N ARG A 564 -12.04 4.94 1.40
CA ARG A 564 -10.66 5.45 1.45
C ARG A 564 -9.61 4.35 1.61
N GLN A 565 -10.02 3.08 1.64
CA GLN A 565 -9.10 1.95 1.75
C GLN A 565 -9.68 0.70 1.06
N ALA A 566 -8.95 0.21 0.05
CA ALA A 566 -9.41 -0.83 -0.86
C ALA A 566 -9.76 -2.16 -0.18
N HIS A 567 -8.93 -2.63 0.76
CA HIS A 567 -9.15 -3.91 1.45
C HIS A 567 -10.34 -3.84 2.44
N MET A 568 -10.57 -2.69 3.07
CA MET A 568 -11.66 -2.49 4.03
C MET A 568 -13.01 -2.37 3.31
N GLN A 569 -13.03 -1.73 2.14
CA GLN A 569 -14.19 -1.80 1.24
C GLN A 569 -14.47 -3.24 0.81
N ALA A 570 -13.44 -3.99 0.40
CA ALA A 570 -13.55 -5.41 0.05
C ALA A 570 -14.13 -6.26 1.18
N ARG A 571 -13.61 -6.11 2.40
CA ARG A 571 -14.10 -6.84 3.57
C ARG A 571 -15.54 -6.47 3.93
N PHE A 572 -15.93 -5.20 3.74
CA PHE A 572 -17.32 -4.78 3.91
C PHE A 572 -18.24 -5.39 2.83
N VAL A 573 -17.80 -5.44 1.58
CA VAL A 573 -18.51 -6.12 0.49
C VAL A 573 -18.73 -7.60 0.84
N ILE A 574 -17.69 -8.29 1.30
CA ILE A 574 -17.78 -9.69 1.72
C ILE A 574 -18.77 -9.86 2.89
N LEU A 575 -18.70 -8.99 3.90
CA LEU A 575 -19.67 -8.99 5.00
C LEU A 575 -21.11 -8.86 4.48
N ARG A 576 -21.34 -7.95 3.52
CA ARG A 576 -22.67 -7.71 2.92
C ARG A 576 -23.17 -8.92 2.13
N VAL A 577 -22.30 -9.61 1.39
CA VAL A 577 -22.62 -10.88 0.70
C VAL A 577 -23.04 -11.96 1.69
N LEU A 578 -22.31 -12.09 2.81
CA LEU A 578 -22.62 -13.10 3.83
C LEU A 578 -23.89 -12.76 4.63
N LEU A 579 -24.19 -11.48 4.85
CA LEU A 579 -25.45 -11.03 5.45
C LEU A 579 -26.65 -11.26 4.52
N GLU A 580 -26.49 -11.01 3.21
CA GLU A 580 -27.53 -11.26 2.21
C GLU A 580 -27.87 -12.75 2.09
N ALA A 581 -26.88 -13.63 2.24
CA ALA A 581 -27.09 -15.08 2.25
C ALA A 581 -28.09 -15.53 3.32
N GLY A 582 -28.25 -14.76 4.40
CA GLY A 582 -29.27 -14.99 5.41
C GLY A 582 -29.04 -16.26 6.23
N GLU A 583 -30.13 -16.98 6.52
CA GLU A 583 -30.15 -18.24 7.28
C GLU A 583 -29.50 -18.18 8.67
N GLY A 584 -29.27 -16.97 9.20
CA GLY A 584 -28.57 -16.75 10.47
C GLY A 584 -27.10 -17.17 10.44
N LEU A 585 -26.44 -17.13 9.27
CA LEU A 585 -24.99 -17.35 9.17
C LEU A 585 -24.21 -16.25 9.91
N VAL A 586 -24.50 -14.99 9.59
CA VAL A 586 -23.89 -13.82 10.24
C VAL A 586 -24.99 -13.02 10.92
N GLY A 587 -24.76 -12.67 12.19
CA GLY A 587 -25.61 -11.78 12.96
C GLY A 587 -24.88 -10.47 13.28
N LEU A 588 -25.62 -9.37 13.29
CA LEU A 588 -25.11 -8.05 13.62
C LEU A 588 -26.12 -7.32 14.51
N GLU A 589 -25.74 -7.04 15.75
CA GLU A 589 -26.60 -6.46 16.77
C GLU A 589 -25.97 -5.19 17.33
N GLU A 590 -26.76 -4.13 17.49
CA GLU A 590 -26.36 -2.96 18.27
C GLU A 590 -26.62 -3.23 19.75
N VAL A 591 -25.61 -2.99 20.59
CA VAL A 591 -25.64 -3.26 22.03
C VAL A 591 -25.12 -2.05 22.82
N THR A 592 -25.21 -2.10 24.14
CA THR A 592 -24.56 -1.11 25.02
C THR A 592 -23.33 -1.76 25.65
N GLY A 593 -22.19 -1.10 25.51
CA GLY A 593 -20.93 -1.55 26.10
C GLY A 593 -20.97 -1.49 27.62
N GLN A 594 -20.00 -2.15 28.28
CA GLN A 594 -19.89 -2.14 29.74
C GLN A 594 -19.65 -0.73 30.32
N ASP A 595 -19.13 0.18 29.50
CA ASP A 595 -18.92 1.60 29.81
C ASP A 595 -20.17 2.48 29.61
N GLY A 596 -21.32 1.87 29.27
CA GLY A 596 -22.58 2.56 29.04
C GLY A 596 -22.68 3.28 27.69
N LYS A 597 -21.67 3.17 26.82
CA LYS A 597 -21.66 3.80 25.49
C LYS A 597 -22.17 2.85 24.40
N PRO A 598 -22.60 3.36 23.22
CA PRO A 598 -22.95 2.52 22.08
C PRO A 598 -21.85 1.50 21.73
N ASP A 599 -22.25 0.28 21.42
CA ASP A 599 -21.38 -0.80 21.00
C ASP A 599 -22.12 -1.71 20.00
N ALA A 600 -21.42 -2.66 19.40
CA ALA A 600 -22.02 -3.62 18.47
C ALA A 600 -21.54 -5.03 18.79
N ARG A 601 -22.23 -6.03 18.26
CA ARG A 601 -21.85 -7.43 18.35
C ARG A 601 -22.01 -8.08 17.00
N ILE A 602 -20.94 -8.70 16.52
CA ILE A 602 -20.96 -9.55 15.34
C ILE A 602 -20.86 -11.01 15.76
N THR A 603 -21.69 -11.85 15.14
CA THR A 603 -21.74 -13.28 15.45
C THR A 603 -21.65 -14.09 14.17
N LEU A 604 -20.98 -15.24 14.23
CA LEU A 604 -20.86 -16.16 13.12
C LEU A 604 -21.32 -17.56 13.56
N ASP A 605 -22.24 -18.17 12.83
CA ASP A 605 -22.67 -19.55 13.08
C ASP A 605 -21.73 -20.52 12.38
N ARG A 606 -20.86 -21.16 13.18
CA ARG A 606 -19.85 -22.13 12.69
C ARG A 606 -20.47 -23.24 11.85
N SER A 607 -21.65 -23.74 12.23
CA SER A 607 -22.30 -24.87 11.56
C SER A 607 -22.76 -24.56 10.13
N LYS A 608 -22.88 -23.28 9.79
CA LYS A 608 -23.38 -22.80 8.49
C LYS A 608 -22.29 -22.33 7.54
N ILE A 609 -21.01 -22.33 7.96
CA ILE A 609 -19.90 -21.92 7.11
C ILE A 609 -19.83 -22.79 5.84
N HIS A 610 -19.86 -24.11 6.00
CA HIS A 610 -19.73 -25.06 4.87
C HIS A 610 -20.98 -25.16 3.99
N THR A 611 -22.15 -24.72 4.47
CA THR A 611 -23.44 -24.89 3.78
C THR A 611 -23.98 -23.57 3.21
N VAL A 612 -24.05 -22.51 4.01
CA VAL A 612 -24.58 -21.21 3.59
C VAL A 612 -23.43 -20.33 3.10
N GLY A 613 -22.40 -20.18 3.93
CA GLY A 613 -21.27 -19.28 3.65
C GLY A 613 -20.50 -19.66 2.39
N LYS A 614 -20.10 -20.94 2.28
CA LYS A 614 -19.39 -21.47 1.11
C LYS A 614 -20.16 -21.22 -0.19
N ASN A 615 -21.47 -21.47 -0.20
CA ASN A 615 -22.32 -21.30 -1.38
C ASN A 615 -22.50 -19.82 -1.76
N ALA A 616 -22.58 -18.92 -0.78
CA ALA A 616 -22.62 -17.48 -1.03
C ALA A 616 -21.32 -16.99 -1.66
N ILE A 617 -20.16 -17.34 -1.07
CA ILE A 617 -18.85 -16.98 -1.60
C ILE A 617 -18.61 -17.61 -2.97
N HIS A 618 -19.01 -18.87 -3.20
CA HIS A 618 -18.89 -19.53 -4.51
C HIS A 618 -19.56 -18.71 -5.62
N ARG A 619 -20.85 -18.35 -5.46
CA ARG A 619 -21.60 -17.58 -6.45
C ARG A 619 -21.02 -16.20 -6.68
N PHE A 620 -20.66 -15.52 -5.60
CA PHE A 620 -20.10 -14.17 -5.67
C PHE A 620 -18.73 -14.16 -6.35
N LEU A 621 -17.85 -15.08 -5.98
CA LEU A 621 -16.50 -15.20 -6.52
C LEU A 621 -16.50 -15.58 -8.01
N CYS A 622 -17.43 -16.43 -8.46
CA CYS A 622 -17.61 -16.73 -9.89
C CYS A 622 -17.92 -15.44 -10.68
N LYS A 623 -18.92 -14.66 -10.23
CA LYS A 623 -19.25 -13.37 -10.85
C LYS A 623 -18.07 -12.41 -10.88
N LEU A 624 -17.34 -12.31 -9.76
CA LEU A 624 -16.17 -11.44 -9.67
C LEU A 624 -15.15 -11.76 -10.78
N GLN A 625 -14.81 -13.04 -10.93
CA GLN A 625 -13.86 -13.49 -11.94
C GLN A 625 -14.40 -13.30 -13.37
N VAL A 626 -15.68 -13.57 -13.62
CA VAL A 626 -16.28 -13.42 -14.95
C VAL A 626 -16.15 -11.99 -15.46
N PHE A 627 -16.61 -11.00 -14.69
CA PHE A 627 -16.54 -9.61 -15.12
C PHE A 627 -15.11 -9.11 -15.26
N LYS A 628 -14.19 -9.56 -14.38
CA LYS A 628 -12.76 -9.28 -14.51
C LYS A 628 -12.20 -9.83 -15.81
N SER A 629 -12.42 -11.10 -16.10
CA SER A 629 -11.89 -11.76 -17.31
C SER A 629 -12.39 -11.11 -18.59
N THR A 630 -13.66 -10.73 -18.64
CA THR A 630 -14.31 -10.18 -19.84
C THR A 630 -14.20 -8.66 -19.97
N ALA A 631 -13.43 -7.98 -19.11
CA ALA A 631 -13.38 -6.51 -19.07
C ALA A 631 -14.77 -5.83 -18.98
N ASP A 632 -15.74 -6.48 -18.33
CA ASP A 632 -17.10 -5.94 -18.18
C ASP A 632 -17.15 -4.98 -16.99
N VAL A 633 -16.76 -3.73 -17.24
CA VAL A 633 -16.68 -2.68 -16.22
C VAL A 633 -18.07 -2.31 -15.71
N ASP A 634 -19.09 -2.28 -16.57
CA ASP A 634 -20.44 -1.88 -16.19
C ASP A 634 -21.09 -2.93 -15.28
N GLY A 635 -21.00 -4.21 -15.65
CA GLY A 635 -21.45 -5.33 -14.82
C GLY A 635 -20.67 -5.44 -13.51
N GLY A 636 -19.34 -5.30 -13.59
CA GLY A 636 -18.45 -5.30 -12.43
C GLY A 636 -18.77 -4.18 -11.43
N ARG A 637 -18.98 -2.94 -11.91
CA ARG A 637 -19.39 -1.80 -11.05
C ARG A 637 -20.76 -2.00 -10.47
N ALA A 638 -21.75 -2.42 -11.27
CA ALA A 638 -23.11 -2.65 -10.78
C ALA A 638 -23.15 -3.67 -9.63
N LEU A 639 -22.40 -4.77 -9.76
CA LEU A 639 -22.25 -5.77 -8.70
C LEU A 639 -21.55 -5.18 -7.47
N TYR A 640 -20.37 -4.58 -7.67
CA TYR A 640 -19.48 -4.20 -6.58
C TYR A 640 -19.98 -2.97 -5.80
N ASP A 641 -20.51 -1.97 -6.50
CA ASP A 641 -21.11 -0.77 -5.90
C ASP A 641 -22.41 -1.13 -5.15
N GLY A 642 -23.16 -2.12 -5.64
CA GLY A 642 -24.34 -2.64 -4.96
C GLY A 642 -24.05 -3.14 -3.55
N TYR A 643 -22.99 -3.93 -3.38
CA TYR A 643 -22.58 -4.43 -2.05
C TYR A 643 -21.77 -3.43 -1.24
N SER A 644 -20.97 -2.56 -1.87
CA SER A 644 -20.15 -1.57 -1.16
C SER A 644 -20.92 -0.33 -0.71
N THR A 645 -22.19 -0.19 -1.12
CA THR A 645 -23.08 0.89 -0.68
C THR A 645 -23.34 0.83 0.84
N VAL A 646 -23.03 1.93 1.53
CA VAL A 646 -23.33 2.14 2.95
C VAL A 646 -24.57 3.01 3.07
N SER A 647 -25.59 2.53 3.77
CA SER A 647 -26.86 3.25 3.97
C SER A 647 -27.40 3.09 5.39
N ASP A 648 -28.28 4.01 5.77
CA ASP A 648 -29.11 3.95 6.99
C ASP A 648 -30.42 3.19 6.78
N SER A 649 -30.79 2.91 5.53
CA SER A 649 -31.96 2.14 5.13
C SER A 649 -31.66 0.66 4.93
N GLY A 650 -32.55 -0.22 5.40
CA GLY A 650 -32.46 -1.67 5.18
C GLY A 650 -32.53 -2.46 6.49
N ALA A 651 -32.04 -3.70 6.46
CA ALA A 651 -32.02 -4.58 7.63
C ALA A 651 -31.08 -4.08 8.74
N TYR A 652 -30.04 -3.34 8.37
CA TYR A 652 -29.05 -2.78 9.30
C TYR A 652 -28.76 -1.32 8.94
N ASN A 653 -28.66 -0.46 9.96
CA ASN A 653 -28.28 0.94 9.79
C ASN A 653 -26.75 1.06 9.85
N PHE A 654 -26.08 0.90 8.71
CA PHE A 654 -24.63 0.91 8.65
C PHE A 654 -24.02 2.29 8.90
N LEU A 655 -24.76 3.38 8.65
CA LEU A 655 -24.30 4.73 8.99
C LEU A 655 -24.25 4.95 10.51
N ARG A 656 -25.24 4.45 11.27
CA ARG A 656 -25.21 4.48 12.74
C ARG A 656 -24.16 3.53 13.32
N LEU A 657 -24.02 2.34 12.75
CA LEU A 657 -22.94 1.42 13.13
C LEU A 657 -21.56 2.02 12.88
N ARG A 658 -21.39 2.81 11.82
CA ARG A 658 -20.15 3.56 11.58
C ARG A 658 -19.81 4.50 12.72
N GLU A 659 -20.79 5.23 13.28
CA GLU A 659 -20.56 6.09 14.45
C GLU A 659 -20.05 5.28 15.64
N THR A 660 -20.62 4.09 15.86
CA THR A 660 -20.18 3.16 16.90
C THR A 660 -18.77 2.63 16.62
N VAL A 661 -18.45 2.27 15.37
CA VAL A 661 -17.11 1.85 14.94
C VAL A 661 -16.09 2.96 15.21
N LEU A 662 -16.39 4.21 14.83
CA LEU A 662 -15.51 5.35 15.10
C LEU A 662 -15.33 5.63 16.58
N LEU A 663 -16.36 5.42 17.39
CA LEU A 663 -16.31 5.57 18.85
C LEU A 663 -15.42 4.52 19.52
N ARG A 664 -15.37 3.31 18.94
CA ARG A 664 -14.65 2.14 19.46
C ARG A 664 -13.34 1.86 18.72
N LYS A 665 -12.93 2.71 17.77
CA LYS A 665 -11.76 2.46 16.93
C LYS A 665 -10.49 2.41 17.75
N GLU A 666 -9.53 1.64 17.26
CA GLU A 666 -8.17 1.64 17.77
C GLU A 666 -7.22 2.11 16.69
N ALA A 667 -6.27 2.96 17.06
CA ALA A 667 -5.25 3.41 16.12
C ALA A 667 -4.37 2.23 15.70
N ARG A 668 -4.13 2.11 14.39
CA ARG A 668 -3.21 1.11 13.83
C ARG A 668 -1.80 1.33 14.41
N LYS A 669 -1.11 0.23 14.71
CA LYS A 669 0.26 0.29 15.22
C LYS A 669 1.22 0.87 14.19
N MET A 670 2.26 1.57 14.66
CA MET A 670 3.39 1.98 13.84
C MET A 670 4.59 1.05 14.07
N PHE A 671 5.45 0.94 13.06
CA PHE A 671 6.62 0.08 13.09
C PHE A 671 7.90 0.91 13.16
N VAL A 672 8.79 0.53 14.06
CA VAL A 672 10.16 1.03 14.09
C VAL A 672 11.03 0.04 13.34
N GLN A 673 11.76 0.52 12.33
CA GLN A 673 12.65 -0.29 11.51
C GLN A 673 14.10 -0.02 11.88
N ALA A 674 14.91 -1.08 11.90
CA ALA A 674 16.34 -0.98 12.13
C ALA A 674 17.05 -0.16 11.03
N ASN A 675 18.28 0.27 11.32
CA ASN A 675 19.22 0.80 10.35
C ASN A 675 20.36 -0.20 10.15
N THR A 676 21.05 -0.08 9.02
CA THR A 676 22.33 -0.77 8.79
C THR A 676 23.44 0.26 8.64
N ARG A 677 24.59 0.02 9.28
CA ARG A 677 25.74 0.93 9.26
C ARG A 677 26.99 0.21 8.82
N VAL A 678 27.71 0.78 7.87
CA VAL A 678 29.03 0.30 7.46
C VAL A 678 30.08 0.74 8.49
N SER A 679 30.85 -0.22 9.00
CA SER A 679 31.93 -0.05 9.96
C SER A 679 33.15 -0.83 9.46
N GLY A 680 34.03 -0.14 8.73
CA GLY A 680 35.10 -0.78 7.96
C GLY A 680 34.54 -1.71 6.87
N ASP A 681 34.98 -2.96 6.88
CA ASP A 681 34.50 -4.00 5.94
C ASP A 681 33.26 -4.76 6.45
N SER A 682 32.66 -4.31 7.55
CA SER A 682 31.51 -4.96 8.18
C SER A 682 30.27 -4.07 8.16
N VAL A 683 29.09 -4.70 8.21
CA VAL A 683 27.81 -4.00 8.35
C VAL A 683 27.17 -4.41 9.67
N GLU A 684 26.84 -3.42 10.49
CA GLU A 684 26.19 -3.57 11.78
C GLU A 684 24.70 -3.24 11.66
N LEU A 685 23.86 -3.96 12.43
CA LEU A 685 22.44 -3.66 12.59
C LEU A 685 22.28 -2.71 13.78
N VAL A 686 21.58 -1.60 13.58
CA VAL A 686 21.26 -0.63 14.63
C VAL A 686 19.77 -0.71 14.90
N GLU A 687 19.43 -1.19 16.09
CA GLU A 687 18.06 -1.38 16.54
C GLU A 687 17.60 -0.23 17.43
N TYR A 688 16.29 0.00 17.47
CA TYR A 688 15.66 1.10 18.19
C TYR A 688 14.49 0.59 19.02
N GLU A 689 14.18 1.31 20.08
CA GLU A 689 13.02 1.00 20.94
C GLU A 689 11.71 1.11 20.15
N GLY A 690 10.74 0.25 20.45
CA GLY A 690 9.36 0.33 19.96
C GLY A 690 8.56 1.48 20.59
N SER A 691 9.03 2.72 20.45
CA SER A 691 8.42 3.94 21.00
C SER A 691 8.43 5.08 19.97
N ALA A 692 7.68 6.16 20.22
CA ALA A 692 7.68 7.32 19.32
C ALA A 692 9.08 7.95 19.22
N ALA A 693 9.78 8.05 20.36
CA ALA A 693 11.17 8.49 20.40
C ALA A 693 12.11 7.56 19.63
N GLY A 694 11.96 6.23 19.79
CA GLY A 694 12.74 5.25 19.04
C GLY A 694 12.52 5.35 17.53
N LEU A 695 11.28 5.55 17.07
CA LEU A 695 10.96 5.79 15.67
C LEU A 695 11.64 7.05 15.15
N ILE A 696 11.54 8.17 15.89
CA ILE A 696 12.21 9.42 15.53
C ILE A 696 13.73 9.23 15.42
N CYS A 697 14.37 8.60 16.42
CA CYS A 697 15.81 8.31 16.38
C CYS A 697 16.19 7.48 15.15
N SER A 698 15.39 6.47 14.81
CA SER A 698 15.63 5.63 13.64
C SER A 698 15.68 6.42 12.32
N PHE A 699 14.91 7.51 12.21
CA PHE A 699 14.90 8.37 11.02
C PHE A 699 16.00 9.43 11.05
N THR A 700 16.25 10.04 12.22
CA THR A 700 17.34 11.02 12.39
C THR A 700 18.71 10.41 12.07
N GLU A 701 18.91 9.13 12.37
CA GLU A 701 20.16 8.42 12.09
C GLU A 701 20.25 7.84 10.67
N ARG A 702 19.14 7.83 9.91
CA ARG A 702 19.02 7.11 8.63
C ARG A 702 19.83 7.72 7.49
N PHE A 703 19.94 9.06 7.49
CA PHE A 703 20.51 9.86 6.38
C PHE A 703 21.66 10.76 6.83
N GLN A 704 22.49 10.31 7.79
CA GLN A 704 23.53 11.17 8.40
C GLN A 704 24.59 11.69 7.43
N GLU A 705 24.91 10.95 6.37
CA GLU A 705 26.05 11.22 5.49
C GLU A 705 25.85 12.45 4.59
N ASP A 706 24.61 12.73 4.19
CA ASP A 706 24.26 13.78 3.21
C ASP A 706 23.00 14.57 3.61
N ALA A 707 22.71 14.60 4.90
CA ALA A 707 21.46 15.10 5.45
C ALA A 707 21.09 16.54 5.00
N GLU A 708 22.06 17.47 5.03
CA GLU A 708 21.83 18.87 4.63
C GLU A 708 21.55 19.02 3.12
N GLN A 709 22.25 18.26 2.28
CA GLN A 709 22.01 18.25 0.84
C GLN A 709 20.64 17.64 0.52
N LEU A 710 20.28 16.56 1.22
CA LEU A 710 19.00 15.89 1.06
C LEU A 710 17.83 16.82 1.40
N GLU A 711 17.92 17.54 2.53
CA GLU A 711 16.93 18.54 2.90
C GLU A 711 16.80 19.65 1.86
N THR A 712 17.93 20.17 1.37
CA THR A 712 17.94 21.20 0.33
C THR A 712 17.23 20.71 -0.93
N ASN A 713 17.54 19.49 -1.39
CA ASN A 713 16.91 18.88 -2.55
C ASN A 713 15.38 18.73 -2.37
N LEU A 714 14.92 18.29 -1.20
CA LEU A 714 13.49 18.15 -0.91
C LEU A 714 12.77 19.50 -0.93
N LEU A 715 13.36 20.54 -0.34
CA LEU A 715 12.79 21.89 -0.34
C LEU A 715 12.74 22.49 -1.75
N GLU A 716 13.78 22.29 -2.56
CA GLU A 716 13.82 22.78 -3.95
C GLU A 716 12.79 22.07 -4.84
N LEU A 717 12.69 20.73 -4.74
CA LEU A 717 11.69 19.95 -5.45
C LEU A 717 10.28 20.42 -5.09
N ASN A 718 9.99 20.62 -3.80
CA ASN A 718 8.68 21.08 -3.36
C ASN A 718 8.39 22.53 -3.83
N LYS A 719 9.37 23.43 -3.71
CA LYS A 719 9.24 24.83 -4.15
C LYS A 719 8.97 24.96 -5.65
N ARG A 720 9.60 24.11 -6.48
CA ARG A 720 9.38 24.07 -7.93
C ARG A 720 7.91 23.86 -8.29
N ASP A 721 7.23 23.00 -7.54
CA ASP A 721 5.86 22.57 -7.84
C ASP A 721 4.80 23.33 -7.01
N ALA A 722 5.18 24.16 -6.03
CA ALA A 722 4.27 24.81 -5.09
C ALA A 722 3.06 25.52 -5.72
N THR A 723 3.24 26.15 -6.89
CA THR A 723 2.17 26.84 -7.63
C THR A 723 1.09 25.91 -8.19
N CYS A 724 1.34 24.60 -8.23
CA CYS A 724 0.41 23.60 -8.77
C CYS A 724 -0.77 23.31 -7.83
N TRP A 725 -0.72 23.73 -6.56
CA TRP A 725 -1.75 23.45 -5.55
C TRP A 725 -2.34 24.71 -4.92
N CYS A 726 -2.00 25.88 -5.45
CA CYS A 726 -2.54 27.17 -5.04
C CYS A 726 -3.93 27.44 -5.61
#